data_AF-A0A926XVN3-F1
#
_entry.id   AF-A0A926XVN3-F1
#
_cell.length_a   1.000
_cell.length_b   1.000
_cell.length_c   1.000
_cell.angle_alpha   90.00
_cell.angle_beta   90.00
_cell.angle_gamma   90.00
#
_symmetry.space_group_name_H-M   'P 1'
#
loop_
_entity.id
_entity.type
_entity.pdbx_description
1 polymer ?
#
loop_
_entity_poly.entity_id
_entity_poly.type
_entity_poly.pdbx_seq_one_letter_code
_entity_poly.pdbx_strand_id
1 'polypeptide(L)'
;MPTTYSTPGVFVEEQTLFPPSVAAVATAIPAFIGYTAKAQDDSTNQPLNNRPTRLSSLLEYELYFGGDFAPTTYDVVVTNNAITSITPKNGINNRRYYLYKAVRNYFDNGGGPCYVVSVGVYPSPVQIGTLTTDLLGGLDAIRRFDEPTILLFPDAVELPDAATLGTLQKSALVQCADLQDRFVIMDIQGGFQKASVINDPIANFRDNIGTDNLKYGAVYYPWLVSTYVQDLTFSSLAFKKPDPVNAGAVVAMLPADLEALSAVLTDVTMVQQTLRTGADNVLFLNALAGATTPPLTSATISPLKAQFDRLAATFLNTTSNSTREQFAAILTFVRTLTLSLQTLDSATLATSLRSSLNALKTDATFTGGIVSLIKIEKNAGLLADLMPAGRDAAAVDTSYASLNNTGWIGNVQVSTLTADTTINVAANGATTIKAKGTNVLNADLFSPFVQRLINTVDNLYQSSLLNRTMVEQQLFTQHPWFKGLAARFRRDMALIPASGAMAGVYASVDRTRGVWKAPANVSLNAVVGPAVKLEDRDQESLNIHPTGKSVNVVRAFTGKGVLVWGARTLAGNDNEWKYVPVRRFFIFAEESIRKATEPFVFEPNDANTWVRVKAMVENFLTLQWRAGALAGAKPDQAFYVKVGLNETMTALDILEGRMIVEIGMAAIRPAEFIILRFSHKMQES
;
A
#
# COMPACT_ATOMS: atom_id res chain seq x y z
N MET A 1 17.94 26.91 -52.90
CA MET A 1 18.36 27.43 -54.21
C MET A 1 17.11 27.90 -54.94
N PRO A 2 17.12 29.03 -55.67
CA PRO A 2 16.01 29.33 -56.56
C PRO A 2 15.94 28.23 -57.62
N THR A 3 14.79 27.57 -57.76
CA THR A 3 14.56 26.51 -58.74
C THR A 3 14.56 27.14 -60.14
N THR A 4 15.67 26.99 -60.86
CA THR A 4 15.75 27.40 -62.26
C THR A 4 15.05 26.36 -63.13
N TYR A 5 13.86 26.69 -63.65
CA TYR A 5 13.14 25.81 -64.58
C TYR A 5 13.76 25.89 -65.98
N SER A 6 14.43 24.82 -66.40
CA SER A 6 15.17 24.77 -67.68
C SER A 6 14.41 24.12 -68.83
N THR A 7 13.14 23.72 -68.64
CA THR A 7 12.32 23.07 -69.68
C THR A 7 10.87 23.59 -69.65
N PRO A 8 10.19 23.67 -70.81
CA PRO A 8 8.76 23.98 -70.83
C PRO A 8 7.95 22.79 -70.28
N GLY A 9 7.19 23.01 -69.20
CA GLY A 9 6.36 21.99 -68.55
C GLY A 9 5.47 22.55 -67.44
N VAL A 10 4.58 21.72 -66.89
CA VAL A 10 3.82 22.04 -65.67
C VAL A 10 4.62 21.54 -64.47
N PHE A 11 4.99 22.46 -63.58
CA PHE A 11 5.72 22.15 -62.35
C PHE A 11 4.76 22.26 -61.17
N VAL A 12 4.78 21.25 -60.29
CA VAL A 12 4.05 21.26 -59.03
C VAL A 12 5.08 21.40 -57.93
N GLU A 13 5.00 22.49 -57.18
CA GLU A 13 5.79 22.70 -55.97
C GLU A 13 4.89 22.56 -54.76
N GLU A 14 5.32 21.75 -53.80
CA GLU A 14 4.64 21.64 -52.51
C GLU A 14 5.19 22.73 -51.58
N GLN A 15 4.49 23.86 -51.55
CA GLN A 15 4.72 24.88 -50.54
C GLN A 15 3.91 24.51 -49.28
N THR A 16 4.60 24.11 -48.22
CA THR A 16 3.97 23.91 -46.91
C THR A 16 3.56 25.25 -46.33
N LEU A 17 2.29 25.63 -46.55
CA LEU A 17 1.71 26.90 -46.08
C LEU A 17 1.29 26.89 -44.60
N PHE A 18 1.15 25.72 -43.98
CA PHE A 18 0.66 25.65 -42.61
C PHE A 18 1.80 25.90 -41.62
N PRO A 19 1.69 26.91 -40.73
CA PRO A 19 2.65 27.06 -39.65
C PRO A 19 2.55 25.82 -38.73
N PRO A 20 3.67 25.35 -38.16
CA PRO A 20 3.63 24.30 -37.16
C PRO A 20 2.73 24.73 -35.99
N SER A 21 2.07 23.76 -35.36
CA SER A 21 1.13 24.00 -34.25
C SER A 21 1.79 23.68 -32.92
N VAL A 22 1.50 24.47 -31.89
CA VAL A 22 1.87 24.12 -30.52
C VAL A 22 1.00 22.97 -30.02
N ALA A 23 1.62 21.82 -29.74
CA ALA A 23 0.96 20.72 -29.05
C ALA A 23 0.87 21.02 -27.54
N ALA A 24 -0.32 20.84 -26.97
CA ALA A 24 -0.52 20.99 -25.54
C ALA A 24 0.19 19.86 -24.76
N VAL A 25 1.03 20.22 -23.79
CA VAL A 25 1.67 19.23 -22.90
C VAL A 25 0.70 18.71 -21.84
N ALA A 26 1.03 17.58 -21.21
CA ALA A 26 0.27 17.08 -20.07
C ALA A 26 0.35 18.08 -18.89
N THR A 27 -0.76 18.27 -18.16
CA THR A 27 -0.86 19.32 -17.11
C THR A 27 -0.79 18.79 -15.69
N ALA A 28 -1.11 17.51 -15.47
CA ALA A 28 -1.29 16.91 -14.15
C ALA A 28 -0.88 15.41 -14.14
N ILE A 29 0.39 15.16 -14.41
CA ILE A 29 1.02 13.84 -14.24
C ILE A 29 1.91 13.93 -13.00
N PRO A 30 1.45 13.40 -11.85
CA PRO A 30 2.20 13.46 -10.62
C PRO A 30 3.32 12.42 -10.55
N ALA A 31 4.40 12.75 -9.85
CA ALA A 31 5.41 11.83 -9.37
C ALA A 31 5.31 11.68 -7.86
N PHE A 32 4.99 10.46 -7.42
CA PHE A 32 4.96 10.07 -6.02
C PHE A 32 6.31 9.48 -5.63
N ILE A 33 6.95 10.07 -4.62
CA ILE A 33 8.26 9.65 -4.13
C ILE A 33 8.10 9.16 -2.69
N GLY A 34 8.53 7.92 -2.41
CA GLY A 34 8.39 7.33 -1.09
C GLY A 34 8.81 5.85 -1.01
N TYR A 35 8.37 5.17 0.04
CA TYR A 35 8.73 3.79 0.36
C TYR A 35 7.61 2.83 -0.03
N THR A 36 7.99 1.66 -0.55
CA THR A 36 7.08 0.65 -1.10
C THR A 36 7.25 -0.71 -0.42
N ALA A 37 6.36 -1.67 -0.68
CA ALA A 37 6.51 -3.02 -0.12
C ALA A 37 7.62 -3.82 -0.85
N LYS A 38 7.72 -3.64 -2.16
CA LYS A 38 8.79 -4.15 -3.02
C LYS A 38 9.13 -3.12 -4.09
N ALA A 39 10.19 -3.34 -4.85
CA ALA A 39 10.57 -2.45 -5.95
C ALA A 39 11.27 -3.27 -7.05
N GLN A 40 10.49 -4.12 -7.71
CA GLN A 40 10.99 -5.07 -8.69
C GLN A 40 9.91 -5.38 -9.73
N ASP A 41 10.34 -5.44 -10.98
CA ASP A 41 9.53 -6.01 -12.04
C ASP A 41 9.74 -7.54 -12.06
N ASP A 42 8.73 -8.27 -11.59
CA ASP A 42 8.77 -9.73 -11.51
C ASP A 42 8.82 -10.39 -12.90
N SER A 43 8.39 -9.70 -13.96
CA SER A 43 8.39 -10.23 -15.32
C SER A 43 9.77 -10.17 -15.99
N THR A 44 10.55 -9.13 -15.68
CA THR A 44 11.89 -8.90 -16.26
C THR A 44 13.03 -9.10 -15.26
N ASN A 45 12.71 -9.37 -14.00
CA ASN A 45 13.63 -9.46 -12.87
C ASN A 45 14.48 -8.18 -12.66
N GLN A 46 13.99 -7.02 -13.11
CA GLN A 46 14.70 -5.76 -13.00
C GLN A 46 14.37 -5.03 -11.68
N PRO A 47 15.39 -4.54 -10.94
CA PRO A 47 15.15 -3.72 -9.76
C PRO A 47 14.64 -2.32 -10.17
N LEU A 48 13.65 -1.82 -9.44
CA LEU A 48 13.00 -0.52 -9.66
C LEU A 48 13.36 0.52 -8.57
N ASN A 49 14.30 0.21 -7.68
CA ASN A 49 14.78 1.14 -6.66
C ASN A 49 15.36 2.42 -7.29
N ASN A 50 14.91 3.59 -6.82
CA ASN A 50 15.26 4.92 -7.33
C ASN A 50 15.09 5.07 -8.86
N ARG A 51 14.21 4.28 -9.47
CA ARG A 51 13.87 4.37 -10.89
C ARG A 51 12.44 4.85 -11.06
N PRO A 52 12.23 6.07 -11.56
CA PRO A 52 10.91 6.56 -11.90
C PRO A 52 10.19 5.61 -12.86
N THR A 53 9.09 5.05 -12.39
CA THR A 53 8.28 4.09 -13.13
C THR A 53 6.93 4.71 -13.41
N ARG A 54 6.56 4.79 -14.69
CA ARG A 54 5.26 5.31 -15.12
C ARG A 54 4.20 4.23 -14.96
N LEU A 55 3.11 4.57 -14.30
CA LEU A 55 1.97 3.70 -14.02
C LEU A 55 0.69 4.32 -14.56
N SER A 56 -0.23 3.47 -14.98
CA SER A 56 -1.55 3.87 -15.49
C SER A 56 -2.68 3.51 -14.52
N SER A 57 -2.43 2.62 -13.55
CA SER A 57 -3.45 2.15 -12.60
C SER A 57 -2.85 1.70 -11.27
N LEU A 58 -3.70 1.57 -10.25
CA LEU A 58 -3.32 0.99 -8.96
C LEU A 58 -2.95 -0.50 -9.07
N LEU A 59 -3.50 -1.24 -10.03
CA LEU A 59 -3.14 -2.65 -10.22
C LEU A 59 -1.69 -2.80 -10.68
N GLU A 60 -1.23 -1.92 -11.59
CA GLU A 60 0.18 -1.86 -11.98
C GLU A 60 1.08 -1.47 -10.80
N TYR A 61 0.62 -0.56 -9.93
CA TYR A 61 1.33 -0.25 -8.69
C TYR A 61 1.53 -1.52 -7.86
N GLU A 62 0.46 -2.27 -7.60
CA GLU A 62 0.54 -3.48 -6.76
C GLU A 62 1.43 -4.56 -7.39
N LEU A 63 1.44 -4.66 -8.72
CA LEU A 63 2.31 -5.56 -9.45
C LEU A 63 3.80 -5.23 -9.23
N TYR A 64 4.21 -3.97 -9.38
CA TYR A 64 5.62 -3.56 -9.31
C TYR A 64 6.12 -3.23 -7.90
N PHE A 65 5.24 -2.67 -7.06
CA PHE A 65 5.59 -2.06 -5.78
C PHE A 65 4.91 -2.71 -4.57
N GLY A 66 3.94 -3.60 -4.79
CA GLY A 66 3.19 -4.29 -3.74
C GLY A 66 2.10 -3.44 -3.08
N GLY A 67 1.55 -3.92 -1.97
CA GLY A 67 0.40 -3.30 -1.29
C GLY A 67 0.76 -2.34 -0.13
N ASP A 68 -0.26 -2.00 0.66
CA ASP A 68 -0.11 -1.21 1.89
C ASP A 68 0.81 -1.89 2.91
N PHE A 69 1.43 -1.08 3.78
CA PHE A 69 2.21 -1.63 4.89
C PHE A 69 1.28 -2.23 5.95
N ALA A 70 1.36 -3.55 6.12
CA ALA A 70 0.63 -4.31 7.13
C ALA A 70 1.58 -4.77 8.25
N PRO A 71 1.70 -4.01 9.37
CA PRO A 71 2.55 -4.41 10.48
C PRO A 71 1.96 -5.63 11.21
N THR A 72 2.83 -6.52 11.67
CA THR A 72 2.43 -7.70 12.47
C THR A 72 1.93 -7.30 13.86
N THR A 73 2.39 -6.17 14.39
CA THR A 73 2.08 -5.72 15.76
C THR A 73 1.91 -4.20 15.81
N TYR A 74 1.04 -3.74 16.71
CA TYR A 74 0.81 -2.34 17.05
C TYR A 74 1.08 -2.12 18.53
N ASP A 75 1.93 -1.14 18.82
CA ASP A 75 2.16 -0.69 20.19
C ASP A 75 1.00 0.22 20.62
N VAL A 76 0.29 -0.19 21.67
CA VAL A 76 -0.79 0.58 22.29
C VAL A 76 -0.29 1.12 23.62
N VAL A 77 -0.08 2.43 23.71
CA VAL A 77 0.34 3.08 24.95
C VAL A 77 -0.89 3.47 25.77
N VAL A 78 -0.91 3.06 27.04
CA VAL A 78 -2.04 3.30 27.95
C VAL A 78 -1.55 4.04 29.20
N THR A 79 -2.20 5.17 29.52
CA THR A 79 -1.92 6.00 30.69
C THR A 79 -3.23 6.32 31.42
N ASN A 80 -3.31 6.07 32.73
CA ASN A 80 -4.53 6.31 33.53
C ASN A 80 -5.81 5.75 32.87
N ASN A 81 -5.74 4.53 32.35
CA ASN A 81 -6.82 3.85 31.63
C ASN A 81 -7.27 4.48 30.29
N ALA A 82 -6.60 5.53 29.84
CA ALA A 82 -6.82 6.15 28.54
C ALA A 82 -5.76 5.71 27.53
N ILE A 83 -6.19 5.43 26.31
CA ILE A 83 -5.29 5.12 25.19
C ILE A 83 -4.68 6.43 24.70
N THR A 84 -3.37 6.57 24.84
CA THR A 84 -2.65 7.78 24.45
C THR A 84 -2.19 7.72 22.99
N SER A 85 -1.61 6.60 22.57
CA SER A 85 -1.17 6.41 21.18
C SER A 85 -1.29 4.96 20.72
N ILE A 86 -1.45 4.80 19.41
CA ILE A 86 -1.39 3.51 18.71
C ILE A 86 -0.43 3.66 17.53
N THR A 87 0.70 2.96 17.58
CA THR A 87 1.74 3.04 16.56
C THR A 87 2.07 1.67 15.99
N PRO A 88 2.25 1.56 14.67
CA PRO A 88 2.68 0.30 14.06
C PRO A 88 4.10 -0.03 14.50
N LYS A 89 4.35 -1.29 14.85
CA LYS A 89 5.69 -1.76 15.19
C LYS A 89 6.43 -2.17 13.93
N ASN A 90 7.40 -1.35 13.50
CA ASN A 90 8.18 -1.60 12.29
C ASN A 90 9.71 -1.51 12.49
N GLY A 91 10.20 -1.50 13.73
CA GLY A 91 11.64 -1.48 14.03
C GLY A 91 12.01 -0.32 14.96
N ILE A 92 13.01 0.47 14.59
CA ILE A 92 13.67 1.44 15.49
C ILE A 92 12.77 2.65 15.82
N ASN A 93 11.80 3.02 14.95
CA ASN A 93 11.04 4.28 15.10
C ASN A 93 9.51 4.15 15.02
N ASN A 94 8.93 2.95 14.81
CA ASN A 94 7.48 2.71 14.78
C ASN A 94 6.67 3.67 13.88
N ARG A 95 7.23 4.01 12.72
CA ARG A 95 6.66 5.02 11.79
C ARG A 95 5.72 4.42 10.77
N ARG A 96 4.90 5.26 10.15
CA ARG A 96 3.93 4.85 9.14
C ARG A 96 4.48 5.05 7.73
N TYR A 97 3.83 4.43 6.76
CA TYR A 97 4.00 4.72 5.34
C TYR A 97 2.64 5.08 4.76
N TYR A 98 2.59 6.11 3.93
CA TYR A 98 1.41 6.68 3.34
C TYR A 98 1.40 6.62 1.81
N LEU A 99 2.54 6.33 1.16
CA LEU A 99 2.67 6.31 -0.29
C LEU A 99 1.57 5.49 -0.98
N TYR A 100 1.38 4.23 -0.59
CA TYR A 100 0.34 3.37 -1.17
C TYR A 100 -1.06 3.98 -1.03
N LYS A 101 -1.41 4.45 0.18
CA LYS A 101 -2.71 5.08 0.44
C LYS A 101 -2.89 6.39 -0.33
N ALA A 102 -1.82 7.17 -0.51
CA ALA A 102 -1.84 8.41 -1.27
C ALA A 102 -2.04 8.16 -2.77
N VAL A 103 -1.38 7.14 -3.34
CA VAL A 103 -1.57 6.71 -4.74
C VAL A 103 -2.98 6.16 -4.95
N ARG A 104 -3.48 5.33 -4.03
CA ARG A 104 -4.87 4.87 -4.06
C ARG A 104 -5.86 6.04 -4.02
N ASN A 105 -5.63 7.00 -3.13
CA ASN A 105 -6.50 8.17 -2.98
C ASN A 105 -6.44 9.11 -4.18
N TYR A 106 -5.29 9.18 -4.86
CA TYR A 106 -5.14 9.86 -6.13
C TYR A 106 -6.04 9.26 -7.22
N PHE A 107 -6.00 7.94 -7.40
CA PHE A 107 -6.86 7.26 -8.38
C PHE A 107 -8.36 7.39 -8.02
N ASP A 108 -8.72 7.26 -6.75
CA ASP A 108 -10.12 7.42 -6.28
C ASP A 108 -10.67 8.86 -6.52
N ASN A 109 -9.80 9.86 -6.60
CA ASN A 109 -10.15 11.27 -6.86
C ASN A 109 -10.00 11.67 -8.34
N GLY A 110 -9.96 10.71 -9.25
CA GLY A 110 -9.96 10.95 -10.71
C GLY A 110 -8.56 11.14 -11.30
N GLY A 111 -7.54 10.59 -10.65
CA GLY A 111 -6.17 10.50 -11.14
C GLY A 111 -6.05 9.74 -12.46
N GLY A 112 -5.06 10.14 -13.28
CA GLY A 112 -4.65 9.46 -14.51
C GLY A 112 -3.26 8.84 -14.36
N PRO A 113 -2.49 8.70 -15.45
CA PRO A 113 -1.12 8.21 -15.38
C PRO A 113 -0.27 9.00 -14.36
N CYS A 114 0.61 8.31 -13.65
CA CYS A 114 1.50 8.90 -12.66
C CYS A 114 2.85 8.20 -12.66
N TYR A 115 3.86 8.85 -12.11
CA TYR A 115 5.15 8.25 -11.81
C TYR A 115 5.21 7.84 -10.34
N VAL A 116 5.84 6.71 -10.09
CA VAL A 116 6.23 6.29 -8.74
C VAL A 116 7.74 6.09 -8.71
N VAL A 117 8.36 6.67 -7.68
CA VAL A 117 9.77 6.50 -7.39
C VAL A 117 9.88 5.84 -6.02
N SER A 118 10.13 4.53 -6.02
CA SER A 118 10.42 3.81 -4.78
C SER A 118 11.84 4.12 -4.34
N VAL A 119 11.99 4.75 -3.18
CA VAL A 119 13.30 5.12 -2.63
C VAL A 119 13.81 4.16 -1.56
N GLY A 120 12.98 3.19 -1.19
CA GLY A 120 13.29 2.15 -0.21
C GLY A 120 12.09 1.23 0.00
N VAL A 121 12.34 0.09 0.66
CA VAL A 121 11.31 -0.90 0.95
C VAL A 121 10.97 -0.99 2.43
N TYR A 122 9.74 -1.37 2.76
CA TYR A 122 9.33 -1.66 4.14
C TYR A 122 10.18 -2.80 4.75
N PRO A 123 10.48 -2.78 6.06
CA PRO A 123 10.13 -1.76 7.06
C PRO A 123 11.28 -0.73 7.30
N SER A 124 12.03 -0.36 6.26
CA SER A 124 13.14 0.60 6.39
C SER A 124 12.66 1.98 6.86
N PRO A 125 13.36 2.66 7.79
CA PRO A 125 12.92 3.96 8.29
C PRO A 125 12.88 5.01 7.18
N VAL A 126 11.91 5.92 7.25
CA VAL A 126 11.84 7.08 6.34
C VAL A 126 12.98 8.05 6.64
N GLN A 127 13.84 8.29 5.65
CA GLN A 127 15.00 9.16 5.74
C GLN A 127 15.01 10.19 4.61
N ILE A 128 15.65 11.33 4.86
CA ILE A 128 15.84 12.36 3.82
C ILE A 128 16.83 11.91 2.76
N GLY A 129 17.89 11.19 3.17
CA GLY A 129 18.94 10.65 2.31
C GLY A 129 19.84 11.71 1.68
N THR A 130 20.36 11.38 0.51
CA THR A 130 21.31 12.18 -0.29
C THR A 130 20.79 12.28 -1.73
N LEU A 131 21.52 12.93 -2.65
CA LEU A 131 21.10 12.98 -4.07
C LEU A 131 21.05 11.62 -4.77
N THR A 132 21.49 10.52 -4.13
CA THR A 132 21.44 9.17 -4.69
C THR A 132 20.67 8.17 -3.82
N THR A 133 20.23 8.57 -2.63
CA THR A 133 19.56 7.68 -1.65
C THR A 133 18.32 8.33 -1.05
N ASP A 134 17.33 7.51 -0.70
CA ASP A 134 16.07 7.92 -0.08
C ASP A 134 15.36 9.08 -0.81
N LEU A 135 14.63 9.93 -0.09
CA LEU A 135 13.72 10.92 -0.66
C LEU A 135 14.42 11.95 -1.58
N LEU A 136 15.61 12.42 -1.22
CA LEU A 136 16.40 13.30 -2.08
C LEU A 136 16.92 12.59 -3.34
N GLY A 137 17.24 11.30 -3.24
CA GLY A 137 17.64 10.48 -4.38
C GLY A 137 16.49 10.27 -5.37
N GLY A 138 15.29 10.04 -4.84
CA GLY A 138 14.08 9.98 -5.66
C GLY A 138 13.75 11.31 -6.35
N LEU A 139 13.99 12.43 -5.68
CA LEU A 139 13.83 13.77 -6.25
C LEU A 139 14.84 14.06 -7.37
N ASP A 140 16.11 13.69 -7.19
CA ASP A 140 17.12 13.79 -8.26
C ASP A 140 16.79 12.85 -9.44
N ALA A 141 16.34 11.63 -9.16
CA ALA A 141 16.00 10.66 -10.19
C ALA A 141 14.86 11.17 -11.10
N ILE A 142 13.80 11.76 -10.54
CA ILE A 142 12.69 12.32 -11.31
C ILE A 142 13.07 13.61 -12.07
N ARG A 143 14.18 14.26 -11.71
CA ARG A 143 14.69 15.47 -12.39
C ARG A 143 14.98 15.23 -13.88
N ARG A 144 15.33 14.00 -14.25
CA ARG A 144 15.71 13.61 -15.62
C ARG A 144 14.52 13.30 -16.52
N PHE A 145 13.31 13.27 -15.96
CA PHE A 145 12.07 12.99 -16.67
C PHE A 145 11.30 14.29 -16.85
N ASP A 146 10.78 14.49 -18.05
CA ASP A 146 10.16 15.73 -18.51
C ASP A 146 8.61 15.69 -18.48
N GLU A 147 8.01 14.49 -18.41
CA GLU A 147 6.55 14.32 -18.28
C GLU A 147 5.98 14.68 -16.87
N PRO A 148 6.69 14.45 -15.74
CA PRO A 148 6.18 14.78 -14.42
C PRO A 148 5.97 16.29 -14.18
N THR A 149 4.74 16.69 -13.91
CA THR A 149 4.33 18.09 -13.69
C THR A 149 3.97 18.39 -12.24
N ILE A 150 3.77 17.35 -11.41
CA ILE A 150 3.46 17.51 -9.98
C ILE A 150 4.40 16.64 -9.15
N LEU A 151 4.98 17.18 -8.07
CA LEU A 151 5.82 16.42 -7.14
C LEU A 151 5.08 16.20 -5.81
N LEU A 152 5.16 14.98 -5.27
CA LEU A 152 4.56 14.60 -3.99
C LEU A 152 5.51 13.72 -3.16
N PHE A 153 5.48 13.93 -1.84
CA PHE A 153 6.24 13.14 -0.86
C PHE A 153 5.36 12.71 0.32
N PRO A 154 4.38 11.81 0.12
CA PRO A 154 3.42 11.47 1.18
C PRO A 154 4.06 10.91 2.44
N ASP A 155 5.16 10.16 2.30
CA ASP A 155 5.88 9.55 3.43
C ASP A 155 6.75 10.55 4.19
N ALA A 156 7.11 11.69 3.59
CA ALA A 156 8.05 12.63 4.19
C ALA A 156 7.54 13.27 5.49
N VAL A 157 6.24 13.21 5.76
CA VAL A 157 5.66 13.63 7.05
C VAL A 157 6.15 12.79 8.23
N GLU A 158 6.71 11.61 7.96
CA GLU A 158 7.32 10.70 8.94
C GLU A 158 8.83 10.91 9.03
N LEU A 159 9.38 12.03 8.55
CA LEU A 159 10.76 12.44 8.84
C LEU A 159 10.92 12.83 10.32
N PRO A 160 12.15 12.84 10.88
CA PRO A 160 12.37 13.03 12.32
C PRO A 160 11.81 14.32 12.91
N ASP A 161 11.84 15.40 12.15
CA ASP A 161 11.47 16.73 12.60
C ASP A 161 11.06 17.62 11.40
N ALA A 162 10.41 18.74 11.72
CA ALA A 162 9.89 19.67 10.73
C ALA A 162 10.98 20.42 9.93
N ALA A 163 12.19 20.56 10.48
CA ALA A 163 13.29 21.23 9.79
C ALA A 163 13.89 20.33 8.70
N THR A 164 14.00 19.03 8.99
CA THR A 164 14.39 18.00 8.01
C THR A 164 13.37 17.93 6.88
N LEU A 165 12.06 17.91 7.19
CA LEU A 165 11.00 17.97 6.18
C LEU A 165 11.08 19.27 5.36
N GLY A 166 11.25 20.42 6.01
CA GLY A 166 11.38 21.72 5.34
C GLY A 166 12.57 21.76 4.38
N THR A 167 13.66 21.04 4.67
CA THR A 167 14.82 20.91 3.77
C THR A 167 14.45 20.20 2.47
N LEU A 168 13.75 19.07 2.54
CA LEU A 168 13.26 18.36 1.35
C LEU A 168 12.28 19.23 0.54
N GLN A 169 11.36 19.91 1.23
CA GLN A 169 10.36 20.78 0.59
C GLN A 169 11.01 21.97 -0.13
N LYS A 170 12.04 22.59 0.46
CA LYS A 170 12.85 23.63 -0.19
C LYS A 170 13.56 23.10 -1.43
N SER A 171 14.19 21.92 -1.35
CA SER A 171 14.83 21.30 -2.52
C SER A 171 13.83 21.02 -3.65
N ALA A 172 12.61 20.59 -3.33
CA ALA A 172 11.55 20.43 -4.32
C ALA A 172 11.15 21.77 -4.97
N LEU A 173 11.03 22.86 -4.20
CA LEU A 173 10.77 24.20 -4.75
C LEU A 173 11.89 24.69 -5.66
N VAL A 174 13.15 24.46 -5.28
CA VAL A 174 14.32 24.80 -6.11
C VAL A 174 14.26 24.04 -7.43
N GLN A 175 14.00 22.73 -7.41
CA GLN A 175 13.87 21.97 -8.64
C GLN A 175 12.70 22.43 -9.52
N CYS A 176 11.56 22.79 -8.92
CA CYS A 176 10.44 23.37 -9.67
C CYS A 176 10.81 24.71 -10.32
N ALA A 177 11.63 25.53 -9.65
CA ALA A 177 12.09 26.80 -10.17
C ALA A 177 13.17 26.67 -11.25
N ASP A 178 14.06 25.67 -11.12
CA ASP A 178 15.12 25.37 -12.08
C ASP A 178 14.53 24.86 -13.40
N LEU A 179 13.60 23.91 -13.33
CA LEU A 179 13.04 23.24 -14.52
C LEU A 179 11.86 23.99 -15.11
N GLN A 180 11.08 24.69 -14.27
CA GLN A 180 9.91 25.50 -14.63
C GLN A 180 8.73 24.72 -15.25
N ASP A 181 8.82 23.39 -15.28
CA ASP A 181 7.85 22.46 -15.87
C ASP A 181 6.95 21.78 -14.81
N ARG A 182 7.25 21.96 -13.51
CA ARG A 182 6.61 21.22 -12.42
C ARG A 182 6.24 22.08 -11.21
N PHE A 183 5.34 21.52 -10.39
CA PHE A 183 4.76 22.16 -9.22
C PHE A 183 4.72 21.16 -8.04
N VAL A 184 5.01 21.59 -6.82
CA VAL A 184 5.04 20.69 -5.65
C VAL A 184 3.79 20.83 -4.79
N ILE A 185 3.15 19.70 -4.45
CA ILE A 185 2.09 19.64 -3.43
C ILE A 185 2.71 19.09 -2.16
N MET A 186 2.65 19.87 -1.09
CA MET A 186 3.28 19.56 0.19
C MET A 186 2.27 19.13 1.23
N ASP A 187 2.72 18.28 2.15
CA ASP A 187 1.99 17.91 3.35
C ASP A 187 2.66 18.50 4.60
N ILE A 188 1.85 18.82 5.60
CA ILE A 188 2.32 19.33 6.90
C ILE A 188 2.52 18.15 7.85
N GLN A 189 3.72 18.03 8.44
CA GLN A 189 3.97 17.06 9.51
C GLN A 189 3.04 17.34 10.71
N GLY A 190 2.35 16.32 11.20
CA GLY A 190 1.37 16.49 12.27
C GLY A 190 0.09 17.22 11.83
N GLY A 191 -0.16 17.34 10.52
CA GLY A 191 -1.33 18.06 9.97
C GLY A 191 -2.70 17.47 10.31
N PHE A 192 -2.76 16.39 11.10
CA PHE A 192 -3.98 15.87 11.72
C PHE A 192 -4.32 16.54 13.07
N GLN A 193 -3.43 17.39 13.59
CA GLN A 193 -3.59 18.08 14.87
C GLN A 193 -4.03 19.54 14.66
N LYS A 194 -4.84 20.06 15.59
CA LYS A 194 -5.19 21.49 15.64
C LYS A 194 -4.02 22.26 16.27
N ALA A 195 -3.72 23.45 15.75
CA ALA A 195 -2.72 24.34 16.33
C ALA A 195 -3.03 24.64 17.81
N SER A 196 -1.99 24.63 18.64
CA SER A 196 -2.05 24.90 20.08
C SER A 196 -0.76 25.57 20.54
N VAL A 197 -0.76 26.14 21.74
CA VAL A 197 0.44 26.80 22.33
C VAL A 197 1.63 25.84 22.48
N ILE A 198 1.36 24.55 22.69
CA ILE A 198 2.40 23.52 22.92
C ILE A 198 2.88 22.92 21.59
N ASN A 199 2.00 22.84 20.59
CA ASN A 199 2.31 22.25 19.30
C ASN A 199 1.47 22.92 18.21
N ASP A 200 2.15 23.63 17.31
CA ASP A 200 1.57 24.28 16.14
C ASP A 200 2.23 23.74 14.86
N PRO A 201 1.61 22.73 14.20
CA PRO A 201 2.17 22.15 12.99
C PRO A 201 2.21 23.15 11.82
N ILE A 202 1.33 24.16 11.81
CA ILE A 202 1.28 25.17 10.75
C ILE A 202 2.41 26.17 10.90
N ALA A 203 2.65 26.68 12.11
CA ALA A 203 3.78 27.55 12.40
C ALA A 203 5.11 26.84 12.10
N ASN A 204 5.27 25.61 12.59
CA ASN A 204 6.45 24.78 12.32
C ASN A 204 6.73 24.62 10.81
N PHE A 205 5.70 24.39 10.00
CA PHE A 205 5.85 24.35 8.54
C PHE A 205 6.28 25.70 7.97
N ARG A 206 5.60 26.80 8.37
CA ARG A 206 5.87 28.15 7.88
C ARG A 206 7.28 28.61 8.22
N ASP A 207 7.82 28.24 9.37
CA ASP A 207 9.16 28.66 9.79
C ASP A 207 10.26 27.93 9.00
N ASN A 208 10.02 26.68 8.59
CA ASN A 208 11.04 25.84 7.95
C ASN A 208 11.05 25.88 6.41
N ILE A 209 9.94 26.28 5.77
CA ILE A 209 9.82 26.28 4.30
C ILE A 209 10.61 27.40 3.58
N GLY A 210 11.10 28.42 4.31
CA GLY A 210 11.82 29.54 3.70
C GLY A 210 10.92 30.51 2.90
N THR A 211 11.52 31.42 2.13
CA THR A 211 10.81 32.47 1.37
C THR A 211 11.01 32.39 -0.14
N ASP A 212 11.89 31.50 -0.60
CA ASP A 212 12.27 31.41 -2.01
C ASP A 212 11.31 30.50 -2.78
N ASN A 213 11.07 30.83 -4.05
CA ASN A 213 10.34 29.99 -5.01
C ASN A 213 8.92 29.56 -4.59
N LEU A 214 8.32 30.22 -3.60
CA LEU A 214 7.01 29.87 -3.02
C LEU A 214 5.86 29.78 -4.05
N LYS A 215 5.99 30.47 -5.18
CA LYS A 215 5.01 30.38 -6.28
C LYS A 215 4.87 28.98 -6.87
N TYR A 216 5.87 28.10 -6.75
CA TYR A 216 5.88 26.75 -7.30
C TYR A 216 5.31 25.67 -6.36
N GLY A 217 4.81 26.05 -5.18
CA GLY A 217 4.27 25.11 -4.21
C GLY A 217 2.89 25.47 -3.69
N ALA A 218 2.14 24.45 -3.26
CA ALA A 218 0.93 24.60 -2.46
C ALA A 218 0.91 23.56 -1.34
N VAL A 219 0.21 23.90 -0.26
CA VAL A 219 0.02 23.02 0.90
C VAL A 219 -1.46 22.98 1.27
N TYR A 220 -1.90 21.83 1.77
CA TYR A 220 -3.29 21.57 2.14
C TYR A 220 -3.40 21.07 3.57
N TYR A 221 -4.29 21.69 4.34
CA TYR A 221 -4.55 21.37 5.74
C TYR A 221 -6.06 21.26 6.01
N PRO A 222 -6.53 20.38 6.90
CA PRO A 222 -5.78 19.36 7.61
C PRO A 222 -5.63 18.08 6.78
N TRP A 223 -4.98 17.09 7.38
CA TRP A 223 -4.99 15.70 6.88
C TRP A 223 -6.43 15.17 6.76
N LEU A 224 -6.58 14.08 6.03
CA LEU A 224 -7.85 13.46 5.71
C LEU A 224 -8.04 12.18 6.51
N VAL A 225 -9.27 11.92 6.92
CA VAL A 225 -9.70 10.61 7.43
C VAL A 225 -10.28 9.85 6.25
N SER A 226 -9.55 8.85 5.76
CA SER A 226 -9.97 8.02 4.63
C SER A 226 -11.02 6.98 5.02
N THR A 227 -11.66 6.36 4.02
CA THR A 227 -12.50 5.18 4.21
C THR A 227 -11.71 3.87 4.21
N TYR A 228 -10.39 3.92 4.11
CA TYR A 228 -9.54 2.73 4.02
C TYR A 228 -9.41 2.07 5.39
N VAL A 229 -9.93 0.85 5.51
CA VAL A 229 -9.94 0.08 6.75
C VAL A 229 -8.73 -0.85 6.79
N GLN A 230 -8.06 -0.90 7.95
CA GLN A 230 -7.11 -1.95 8.28
C GLN A 230 -7.76 -2.93 9.27
N ASP A 231 -7.48 -4.21 9.07
CA ASP A 231 -7.96 -5.26 9.96
C ASP A 231 -7.23 -5.21 11.29
N LEU A 232 -8.00 -5.29 12.38
CA LEU A 232 -7.51 -5.32 13.75
C LEU A 232 -7.79 -6.68 14.35
N THR A 233 -6.74 -7.41 14.70
CA THR A 233 -6.81 -8.67 15.46
C THR A 233 -6.26 -8.43 16.86
N PHE A 234 -6.74 -9.19 17.86
CA PHE A 234 -6.20 -9.04 19.22
C PHE A 234 -4.73 -9.43 19.28
N SER A 235 -4.33 -10.46 18.54
CA SER A 235 -2.92 -10.88 18.41
C SER A 235 -1.99 -9.81 17.84
N SER A 236 -2.53 -8.81 17.15
CA SER A 236 -1.73 -7.70 16.62
C SER A 236 -1.48 -6.60 17.65
N LEU A 237 -2.06 -6.65 18.86
CA LEU A 237 -1.94 -5.59 19.85
C LEU A 237 -0.88 -5.90 20.91
N ALA A 238 0.07 -4.97 21.09
CA ALA A 238 1.06 -4.99 22.15
C ALA A 238 0.83 -3.80 23.10
N PHE A 239 0.37 -4.07 24.32
CA PHE A 239 0.11 -3.03 25.31
C PHE A 239 1.39 -2.60 26.01
N LYS A 240 1.70 -1.30 25.96
CA LYS A 240 2.86 -0.67 26.59
C LYS A 240 2.43 0.40 27.60
N LYS A 241 3.27 0.60 28.60
CA LYS A 241 3.16 1.75 29.52
C LYS A 241 4.03 2.91 29.04
N PRO A 242 3.66 4.15 29.38
CA PRO A 242 4.46 5.33 29.06
C PRO A 242 5.80 5.42 29.82
N ASP A 243 6.04 4.59 30.86
CA ASP A 243 7.21 4.72 31.76
C ASP A 243 7.67 3.34 32.32
N PRO A 244 9.00 3.04 32.46
CA PRO A 244 9.51 1.75 32.94
C PRO A 244 9.29 1.46 34.44
N VAL A 245 8.90 2.46 35.24
CA VAL A 245 8.97 2.38 36.72
C VAL A 245 7.78 1.67 37.37
N ASN A 246 6.63 1.57 36.68
CA ASN A 246 5.40 1.02 37.28
C ASN A 246 4.78 -0.08 36.42
N ALA A 247 5.46 -1.22 36.26
CA ALA A 247 5.01 -2.33 35.42
C ALA A 247 3.71 -3.03 35.89
N GLY A 248 3.31 -2.94 37.18
CA GLY A 248 2.24 -3.79 37.75
C GLY A 248 0.77 -3.46 37.43
N ALA A 249 0.39 -2.20 37.17
CA ALA A 249 -1.02 -1.79 37.13
C ALA A 249 -1.88 -2.10 35.86
N VAL A 250 -1.32 -2.48 34.70
CA VAL A 250 -2.18 -2.81 33.51
C VAL A 250 -2.80 -4.21 33.67
N VAL A 251 -2.16 -5.07 34.46
CA VAL A 251 -2.67 -6.39 34.85
C VAL A 251 -3.90 -6.27 35.76
N ALA A 252 -4.08 -5.14 36.46
CA ALA A 252 -5.16 -4.94 37.44
C ALA A 252 -6.46 -4.38 36.85
N MET A 253 -6.51 -4.00 35.56
CA MET A 253 -7.71 -3.42 34.91
C MET A 253 -8.45 -4.39 33.98
N LEU A 254 -8.04 -5.65 33.94
CA LEU A 254 -8.56 -6.64 33.00
C LEU A 254 -9.67 -7.44 33.72
N PRO A 255 -10.96 -7.26 33.36
CA PRO A 255 -12.06 -7.97 34.03
C PRO A 255 -11.96 -9.48 33.80
N ALA A 256 -12.78 -10.25 34.52
CA ALA A 256 -12.97 -11.70 34.33
C ALA A 256 -13.22 -12.11 32.85
N ASP A 257 -13.75 -11.20 32.02
CA ASP A 257 -13.96 -11.40 30.59
C ASP A 257 -12.65 -11.57 29.78
N LEU A 258 -11.52 -11.05 30.28
CA LEU A 258 -10.21 -11.24 29.64
C LEU A 258 -9.55 -12.57 30.01
N GLU A 259 -9.93 -13.19 31.14
CA GLU A 259 -9.51 -14.57 31.47
C GLU A 259 -10.18 -15.58 30.53
N ALA A 260 -11.45 -15.37 30.18
CA ALA A 260 -12.14 -16.18 29.18
C ALA A 260 -11.52 -16.02 27.78
N LEU A 261 -11.14 -14.80 27.39
CA LEU A 261 -10.46 -14.53 26.12
C LEU A 261 -9.03 -15.09 26.09
N SER A 262 -8.25 -14.94 27.18
CA SER A 262 -6.88 -15.46 27.26
C SER A 262 -6.85 -16.98 27.25
N ALA A 263 -7.86 -17.64 27.87
CA ALA A 263 -8.07 -19.07 27.77
C ALA A 263 -8.32 -19.48 26.30
N VAL A 264 -9.26 -18.82 25.60
CA VAL A 264 -9.57 -19.13 24.18
C VAL A 264 -8.37 -18.86 23.24
N LEU A 265 -7.58 -17.80 23.47
CA LEU A 265 -6.37 -17.54 22.69
C LEU A 265 -5.25 -18.54 22.97
N THR A 266 -5.12 -18.99 24.22
CA THR A 266 -4.20 -20.06 24.62
C THR A 266 -4.60 -21.37 23.93
N ASP A 267 -5.89 -21.70 23.88
CA ASP A 267 -6.38 -22.89 23.17
C ASP A 267 -6.05 -22.87 21.69
N VAL A 268 -6.24 -21.74 21.02
CA VAL A 268 -5.96 -21.62 19.58
C VAL A 268 -4.46 -21.72 19.31
N THR A 269 -3.65 -21.13 20.20
CA THR A 269 -2.18 -21.20 20.11
C THR A 269 -1.69 -22.61 20.41
N MET A 270 -2.27 -23.31 21.37
CA MET A 270 -1.96 -24.71 21.65
C MET A 270 -2.40 -25.63 20.51
N VAL A 271 -3.63 -25.50 20.00
CA VAL A 271 -4.08 -26.25 18.81
C VAL A 271 -3.16 -25.97 17.63
N GLN A 272 -2.80 -24.71 17.38
CA GLN A 272 -1.84 -24.35 16.34
C GLN A 272 -0.47 -24.96 16.56
N GLN A 273 0.09 -24.90 17.77
CA GLN A 273 1.40 -25.45 18.08
C GLN A 273 1.40 -26.98 18.00
N THR A 274 0.40 -27.66 18.56
CA THR A 274 0.30 -29.12 18.51
C THR A 274 0.14 -29.63 17.07
N LEU A 275 -0.60 -28.91 16.22
CA LEU A 275 -0.74 -29.22 14.79
C LEU A 275 0.52 -28.87 13.98
N ARG A 276 1.20 -27.76 14.30
CA ARG A 276 2.47 -27.36 13.68
C ARG A 276 3.59 -28.33 14.02
N THR A 277 3.77 -28.75 15.28
CA THR A 277 4.77 -29.75 15.66
C THR A 277 4.58 -31.08 14.92
N GLY A 278 3.33 -31.44 14.59
CA GLY A 278 3.04 -32.60 13.74
C GLY A 278 3.44 -32.44 12.27
N ALA A 279 3.23 -31.25 11.70
CA ALA A 279 3.62 -30.93 10.32
C ALA A 279 5.12 -30.62 10.16
N ASP A 280 5.76 -29.99 11.16
CA ASP A 280 7.17 -29.63 11.20
C ASP A 280 8.08 -30.87 11.29
N ASN A 281 7.69 -31.88 12.07
CA ASN A 281 8.39 -33.17 12.12
C ASN A 281 8.38 -33.89 10.76
N VAL A 282 7.37 -33.63 9.93
CA VAL A 282 7.21 -34.20 8.58
C VAL A 282 7.91 -33.35 7.52
N LEU A 283 8.03 -32.03 7.71
CA LEU A 283 8.90 -31.16 6.92
C LEU A 283 10.38 -31.49 7.13
N PHE A 284 10.80 -31.78 8.37
CA PHE A 284 12.16 -32.22 8.69
C PHE A 284 12.54 -33.51 7.93
N LEU A 285 11.61 -34.48 7.85
CA LEU A 285 11.77 -35.70 7.06
C LEU A 285 11.79 -35.46 5.54
N ASN A 286 11.06 -34.46 5.03
CA ASN A 286 11.11 -34.05 3.61
C ASN A 286 12.43 -33.36 3.24
N ALA A 287 13.01 -32.58 4.15
CA ALA A 287 14.33 -31.95 3.96
C ALA A 287 15.44 -33.01 3.87
N LEU A 288 15.33 -34.11 4.63
CA LEU A 288 16.19 -35.29 4.53
C LEU A 288 16.04 -36.05 3.20
N ALA A 289 14.89 -35.93 2.52
CA ALA A 289 14.59 -36.57 1.23
C ALA A 289 14.82 -35.66 0.00
N GLY A 290 15.42 -34.48 0.17
CA GLY A 290 15.80 -33.58 -0.93
C GLY A 290 14.66 -32.73 -1.54
N ALA A 291 13.49 -32.64 -0.90
CA ALA A 291 12.40 -31.79 -1.35
C ALA A 291 12.53 -30.37 -0.75
N THR A 292 12.64 -29.33 -1.58
CA THR A 292 12.57 -27.94 -1.14
C THR A 292 11.13 -27.59 -0.76
N THR A 293 10.87 -27.41 0.53
CA THR A 293 9.54 -26.99 1.00
C THR A 293 9.59 -25.58 1.57
N PRO A 294 8.66 -24.68 1.19
CA PRO A 294 8.62 -23.32 1.69
C PRO A 294 8.35 -23.28 3.20
N PRO A 295 8.82 -22.24 3.91
CA PRO A 295 8.64 -22.08 5.35
C PRO A 295 7.16 -21.97 5.75
N LEU A 296 6.81 -22.57 6.88
CA LEU A 296 5.46 -22.58 7.44
C LEU A 296 5.12 -21.25 8.12
N THR A 297 4.43 -20.38 7.38
CA THR A 297 3.82 -19.15 7.87
C THR A 297 2.34 -19.38 8.22
N SER A 298 1.69 -18.42 8.88
CA SER A 298 0.24 -18.46 9.14
C SER A 298 -0.62 -18.54 7.87
N ALA A 299 -0.06 -18.23 6.70
CA ALA A 299 -0.70 -18.35 5.40
C ALA A 299 -0.47 -19.72 4.71
N THR A 300 0.36 -20.59 5.29
CA THR A 300 0.78 -21.87 4.67
C THR A 300 0.57 -23.10 5.54
N ILE A 301 -0.47 -23.13 6.37
CA ILE A 301 -1.12 -24.43 6.60
C ILE A 301 -1.86 -24.74 5.29
N SER A 302 -1.13 -25.28 4.31
CA SER A 302 -1.78 -26.07 3.26
C SER A 302 -2.72 -27.05 3.96
N PRO A 303 -3.95 -27.29 3.46
CA PRO A 303 -4.85 -28.25 4.09
C PRO A 303 -4.08 -29.54 4.34
N LEU A 304 -4.18 -30.13 5.53
CA LEU A 304 -3.40 -31.32 5.92
C LEU A 304 -3.53 -32.44 4.85
N LYS A 305 -4.68 -32.46 4.17
CA LYS A 305 -4.93 -33.23 2.96
C LYS A 305 -3.90 -33.01 1.84
N ALA A 306 -3.58 -31.77 1.47
CA ALA A 306 -2.61 -31.49 0.40
C ALA A 306 -1.19 -31.94 0.77
N GLN A 307 -0.81 -31.87 2.06
CA GLN A 307 0.46 -32.42 2.54
C GLN A 307 0.50 -33.95 2.43
N PHE A 308 -0.58 -34.62 2.85
CA PHE A 308 -0.73 -36.06 2.70
C PHE A 308 -0.72 -36.49 1.22
N ASP A 309 -1.50 -35.81 0.37
CA ASP A 309 -1.56 -36.06 -1.07
C ASP A 309 -0.17 -35.88 -1.72
N ARG A 310 0.61 -34.88 -1.27
CA ARG A 310 1.99 -34.68 -1.73
C ARG A 310 2.89 -35.85 -1.31
N LEU A 311 2.87 -36.26 -0.04
CA LEU A 311 3.68 -37.39 0.45
C LEU A 311 3.33 -38.69 -0.30
N ALA A 312 2.04 -38.95 -0.49
CA ALA A 312 1.55 -40.09 -1.25
C ALA A 312 2.00 -40.02 -2.72
N ALA A 313 1.89 -38.85 -3.36
CA ALA A 313 2.36 -38.65 -4.73
C ALA A 313 3.88 -38.82 -4.87
N THR A 314 4.67 -38.30 -3.91
CA THR A 314 6.12 -38.49 -3.88
C THR A 314 6.49 -39.98 -3.78
N PHE A 315 5.82 -40.73 -2.90
CA PHE A 315 5.99 -42.18 -2.80
C PHE A 315 5.59 -42.91 -4.10
N LEU A 316 4.46 -42.54 -4.71
CA LEU A 316 3.99 -43.17 -5.95
C LEU A 316 4.84 -42.83 -7.17
N ASN A 317 5.54 -41.70 -7.17
CA ASN A 317 6.39 -41.26 -8.28
C ASN A 317 7.89 -41.61 -8.10
N THR A 318 8.27 -42.15 -6.94
CA THR A 318 9.67 -42.52 -6.67
C THR A 318 10.13 -43.68 -7.56
N THR A 319 11.39 -43.60 -7.99
CA THR A 319 12.08 -44.60 -8.81
C THR A 319 13.32 -45.19 -8.12
N SER A 320 13.62 -44.77 -6.87
CA SER A 320 14.89 -45.04 -6.19
C SER A 320 14.78 -45.83 -4.87
N ASN A 321 15.94 -46.18 -4.30
CA ASN A 321 16.11 -46.94 -3.07
C ASN A 321 15.56 -46.27 -1.79
N SER A 322 15.13 -45.00 -1.83
CA SER A 322 14.52 -44.29 -0.69
C SER A 322 13.01 -44.58 -0.50
N THR A 323 12.45 -45.52 -1.27
CA THR A 323 11.03 -45.91 -1.22
C THR A 323 10.56 -46.27 0.21
N ARG A 324 11.43 -46.89 1.04
CA ARG A 324 11.11 -47.22 2.45
C ARG A 324 11.04 -45.98 3.34
N GLU A 325 11.95 -45.03 3.17
CA GLU A 325 11.99 -43.79 3.94
C GLU A 325 10.77 -42.92 3.64
N GLN A 326 10.36 -42.86 2.37
CA GLN A 326 9.18 -42.12 1.93
C GLN A 326 7.87 -42.75 2.46
N PHE A 327 7.75 -44.08 2.47
CA PHE A 327 6.60 -44.75 3.08
C PHE A 327 6.58 -44.57 4.60
N ALA A 328 7.74 -44.67 5.25
CA ALA A 328 7.87 -44.40 6.68
C ALA A 328 7.49 -42.97 7.05
N ALA A 329 7.74 -41.98 6.17
CA ALA A 329 7.30 -40.61 6.35
C ALA A 329 5.77 -40.47 6.34
N ILE A 330 5.06 -41.22 5.48
CA ILE A 330 3.59 -41.25 5.46
C ILE A 330 3.04 -41.79 6.79
N LEU A 331 3.55 -42.94 7.26
CA LEU A 331 3.11 -43.50 8.55
C LEU A 331 3.48 -42.60 9.73
N THR A 332 4.63 -41.96 9.69
CA THR A 332 5.04 -41.01 10.73
C THR A 332 4.12 -39.79 10.75
N PHE A 333 3.68 -39.28 9.59
CA PHE A 333 2.68 -38.21 9.50
C PHE A 333 1.36 -38.63 10.16
N VAL A 334 0.80 -39.79 9.77
CA VAL A 334 -0.47 -40.29 10.32
C VAL A 334 -0.37 -40.57 11.82
N ARG A 335 0.74 -41.17 12.28
CA ARG A 335 1.01 -41.39 13.71
C ARG A 335 1.08 -40.09 14.48
N THR A 336 1.84 -39.13 13.99
CA THR A 336 2.02 -37.86 14.70
C THR A 336 0.71 -37.09 14.79
N LEU A 337 -0.12 -37.14 13.74
CA LEU A 337 -1.49 -36.61 13.80
C LEU A 337 -2.34 -37.32 14.85
N THR A 338 -2.26 -38.65 14.95
CA THR A 338 -3.01 -39.41 15.96
C THR A 338 -2.58 -39.03 17.38
N LEU A 339 -1.26 -38.95 17.63
CA LEU A 339 -0.72 -38.58 18.94
C LEU A 339 -1.02 -37.12 19.31
N SER A 340 -1.15 -36.24 18.31
CA SER A 340 -1.51 -34.84 18.54
C SER A 340 -2.86 -34.69 19.25
N LEU A 341 -3.83 -35.58 18.98
CA LEU A 341 -5.15 -35.56 19.62
C LEU A 341 -5.07 -35.86 21.12
N GLN A 342 -4.18 -36.77 21.53
CA GLN A 342 -3.96 -37.07 22.95
C GLN A 342 -3.25 -35.93 23.66
N THR A 343 -2.26 -35.32 23.01
CA THR A 343 -1.61 -34.12 23.54
C THR A 343 -2.62 -33.00 23.78
N LEU A 344 -3.58 -32.81 22.87
CA LEU A 344 -4.69 -31.87 23.06
C LEU A 344 -5.62 -32.28 24.21
N ASP A 345 -5.98 -33.56 24.35
CA ASP A 345 -6.85 -34.03 25.45
C ASP A 345 -6.21 -33.79 26.83
N SER A 346 -4.88 -33.88 26.93
CA SER A 346 -4.13 -33.60 28.16
C SER A 346 -3.96 -32.10 28.49
N ALA A 347 -4.26 -31.21 27.54
CA ALA A 347 -4.10 -29.77 27.71
C ALA A 347 -5.33 -29.12 28.37
N THR A 348 -5.16 -27.97 29.01
CA THR A 348 -6.27 -27.16 29.54
C THR A 348 -6.96 -26.45 28.37
N LEU A 349 -8.18 -26.87 28.01
CA LEU A 349 -8.90 -26.38 26.83
C LEU A 349 -10.25 -25.73 27.20
N ALA A 350 -10.72 -24.75 26.42
CA ALA A 350 -12.07 -24.22 26.52
C ALA A 350 -13.14 -25.30 26.31
N THR A 351 -14.30 -25.04 26.91
CA THR A 351 -15.42 -25.99 27.00
C THR A 351 -15.88 -26.50 25.63
N SER A 352 -15.88 -25.65 24.60
CA SER A 352 -16.32 -26.00 23.23
C SER A 352 -15.36 -26.95 22.49
N LEU A 353 -14.05 -26.77 22.68
CA LEU A 353 -13.06 -27.67 22.10
C LEU A 353 -12.97 -28.97 22.90
N ARG A 354 -13.11 -28.88 24.22
CA ARG A 354 -13.19 -30.06 25.10
C ARG A 354 -14.40 -30.92 24.79
N SER A 355 -15.57 -30.33 24.53
CA SER A 355 -16.77 -31.10 24.14
C SER A 355 -16.57 -31.80 22.79
N SER A 356 -15.89 -31.15 21.85
CA SER A 356 -15.58 -31.73 20.53
C SER A 356 -14.62 -32.91 20.64
N LEU A 357 -13.57 -32.82 21.46
CA LEU A 357 -12.65 -33.93 21.74
C LEU A 357 -13.35 -35.09 22.47
N ASN A 358 -14.21 -34.78 23.44
CA ASN A 358 -15.00 -35.81 24.14
C ASN A 358 -15.94 -36.55 23.19
N ALA A 359 -16.57 -35.85 22.23
CA ALA A 359 -17.42 -36.47 21.22
C ALA A 359 -16.64 -37.46 20.34
N LEU A 360 -15.39 -37.14 19.97
CA LEU A 360 -14.51 -38.04 19.21
C LEU A 360 -14.11 -39.28 20.01
N LYS A 361 -13.87 -39.14 21.31
CA LYS A 361 -13.59 -40.28 22.21
C LYS A 361 -14.79 -41.21 22.38
N THR A 362 -16.00 -40.71 22.22
CA THR A 362 -17.22 -41.54 22.24
C THR A 362 -17.57 -42.16 20.89
N ASP A 363 -16.91 -41.76 19.80
CA ASP A 363 -17.12 -42.32 18.47
C ASP A 363 -16.40 -43.66 18.31
N ALA A 364 -17.16 -44.75 18.37
CA ALA A 364 -16.64 -46.11 18.27
C ALA A 364 -15.94 -46.40 16.94
N THR A 365 -16.38 -45.76 15.84
CA THR A 365 -15.77 -45.92 14.52
C THR A 365 -14.43 -45.20 14.46
N PHE A 366 -14.27 -44.06 15.15
CA PHE A 366 -13.02 -43.29 15.15
C PHE A 366 -11.96 -43.93 16.05
N THR A 367 -12.34 -44.27 17.28
CA THR A 367 -11.47 -44.98 18.23
C THR A 367 -11.09 -46.37 17.72
N GLY A 368 -12.03 -47.09 17.11
CA GLY A 368 -11.75 -48.34 16.39
C GLY A 368 -10.75 -48.17 15.25
N GLY A 369 -10.82 -47.05 14.51
CA GLY A 369 -9.85 -46.72 13.46
C GLY A 369 -8.43 -46.46 13.98
N ILE A 370 -8.28 -45.79 15.12
CA ILE A 370 -6.97 -45.60 15.79
C ILE A 370 -6.39 -46.96 16.19
N VAL A 371 -7.22 -47.83 16.77
CA VAL A 371 -6.81 -49.20 17.11
C VAL A 371 -6.36 -49.95 15.86
N SER A 372 -7.12 -49.88 14.76
CA SER A 372 -6.72 -50.48 13.49
C SER A 372 -5.39 -49.94 12.98
N LEU A 373 -5.14 -48.62 13.03
CA LEU A 373 -3.86 -48.03 12.64
C LEU A 373 -2.68 -48.64 13.43
N ILE A 374 -2.81 -48.77 14.75
CA ILE A 374 -1.77 -49.39 15.60
C ILE A 374 -1.54 -50.85 15.19
N LYS A 375 -2.61 -51.60 14.94
CA LYS A 375 -2.52 -53.00 14.49
C LYS A 375 -1.85 -53.12 13.13
N ILE A 376 -2.13 -52.20 12.19
CA ILE A 376 -1.49 -52.13 10.87
C ILE A 376 0.01 -51.83 11.01
N GLU A 377 0.41 -50.90 11.87
CA GLU A 377 1.83 -50.62 12.11
C GLU A 377 2.58 -51.80 12.75
N LYS A 378 1.88 -52.67 13.48
CA LYS A 378 2.44 -53.92 14.03
C LYS A 378 2.50 -55.08 13.03
N ASN A 379 1.95 -54.93 11.81
CA ASN A 379 1.95 -55.98 10.81
C ASN A 379 3.39 -56.39 10.44
N ALA A 380 3.69 -57.69 10.51
CA ALA A 380 5.04 -58.21 10.31
C ALA A 380 5.57 -57.96 8.88
N GLY A 381 4.69 -58.03 7.87
CA GLY A 381 5.07 -57.73 6.48
C GLY A 381 5.40 -56.25 6.28
N LEU A 382 4.66 -55.36 6.93
CA LEU A 382 4.91 -53.91 6.88
C LEU A 382 6.24 -53.57 7.56
N LEU A 383 6.47 -54.09 8.76
CA LEU A 383 7.71 -53.86 9.52
C LEU A 383 8.94 -54.40 8.79
N ALA A 384 8.84 -55.57 8.16
CA ALA A 384 9.96 -56.19 7.44
C ALA A 384 10.27 -55.52 6.09
N ASP A 385 9.24 -55.19 5.31
CA ASP A 385 9.42 -54.79 3.92
C ASP A 385 9.39 -53.27 3.68
N LEU A 386 8.64 -52.52 4.51
CA LEU A 386 8.30 -51.11 4.27
C LEU A 386 8.91 -50.13 5.28
N MET A 387 9.40 -50.61 6.43
CA MET A 387 10.00 -49.75 7.46
C MET A 387 11.54 -49.79 7.46
N PRO A 388 12.22 -48.77 8.01
CA PRO A 388 13.67 -48.79 8.21
C PRO A 388 14.11 -49.90 9.16
N ALA A 389 15.36 -50.35 9.01
CA ALA A 389 15.94 -51.37 9.89
C ALA A 389 15.91 -50.92 11.36
N GLY A 390 15.46 -51.80 12.25
CA GLY A 390 15.38 -51.54 13.70
C GLY A 390 14.01 -51.06 14.21
N ARG A 391 13.00 -50.90 13.34
CA ARG A 391 11.61 -50.71 13.80
C ARG A 391 10.92 -52.06 13.95
N ASP A 392 10.55 -52.43 15.18
CA ASP A 392 9.81 -53.64 15.51
C ASP A 392 8.49 -53.33 16.23
N ALA A 393 7.75 -54.37 16.63
CA ALA A 393 6.48 -54.20 17.34
C ALA A 393 6.63 -53.47 18.68
N ALA A 394 7.77 -53.64 19.38
CA ALA A 394 8.05 -52.95 20.65
C ALA A 394 8.33 -51.46 20.45
N ALA A 395 8.97 -51.08 19.34
CA ALA A 395 9.14 -49.69 18.92
C ALA A 395 7.80 -49.04 18.57
N VAL A 396 6.84 -49.79 18.00
CA VAL A 396 5.46 -49.33 17.79
C VAL A 396 4.76 -49.11 19.14
N ASP A 397 4.87 -50.06 20.08
CA ASP A 397 4.31 -49.90 21.44
C ASP A 397 4.84 -48.64 22.13
N THR A 398 6.15 -48.41 22.04
CA THR A 398 6.81 -47.21 22.59
C THR A 398 6.31 -45.94 21.91
N SER A 399 6.10 -45.96 20.58
CA SER A 399 5.63 -44.80 19.81
C SER A 399 4.21 -44.36 20.21
N TYR A 400 3.35 -45.30 20.63
CA TYR A 400 1.96 -45.06 21.01
C TYR A 400 1.70 -45.08 22.51
N ALA A 401 2.74 -45.20 23.35
CA ALA A 401 2.61 -45.39 24.80
C ALA A 401 1.80 -44.29 25.51
N SER A 402 1.74 -43.07 24.95
CA SER A 402 0.91 -41.97 25.48
C SER A 402 -0.60 -42.23 25.40
N LEU A 403 -1.04 -43.21 24.60
CA LEU A 403 -2.45 -43.62 24.49
C LEU A 403 -2.88 -44.68 25.51
N ASN A 404 -1.94 -45.23 26.29
CA ASN A 404 -2.24 -46.28 27.28
C ASN A 404 -3.31 -45.83 28.28
N ASN A 405 -4.33 -46.67 28.49
CA ASN A 405 -5.46 -46.39 29.39
C ASN A 405 -6.24 -45.10 29.05
N THR A 406 -6.21 -44.67 27.80
CA THR A 406 -6.99 -43.51 27.34
C THR A 406 -8.24 -43.96 26.59
N GLY A 407 -9.27 -43.10 26.57
CA GLY A 407 -10.50 -43.34 25.81
C GLY A 407 -10.28 -43.47 24.30
N TRP A 408 -9.14 -42.99 23.76
CA TRP A 408 -8.82 -43.05 22.33
C TRP A 408 -8.63 -44.47 21.79
N ILE A 409 -8.28 -45.42 22.66
CA ILE A 409 -8.11 -46.84 22.31
C ILE A 409 -9.01 -47.75 23.15
N GLY A 410 -10.07 -47.22 23.76
CA GLY A 410 -11.00 -48.01 24.58
C GLY A 410 -10.45 -48.40 25.95
N ASN A 411 -9.55 -47.59 26.53
CA ASN A 411 -8.93 -47.79 27.85
C ASN A 411 -8.13 -49.10 27.98
N VAL A 412 -7.46 -49.53 26.91
CA VAL A 412 -6.56 -50.69 26.91
C VAL A 412 -5.08 -50.26 26.90
N GLN A 413 -4.18 -51.22 27.07
CA GLN A 413 -2.74 -51.04 26.87
C GLN A 413 -2.37 -51.31 25.41
N VAL A 414 -1.55 -50.46 24.79
CA VAL A 414 -1.10 -50.63 23.41
C VAL A 414 -0.40 -51.97 23.20
N SER A 415 0.37 -52.45 24.19
CA SER A 415 1.05 -53.76 24.17
C SER A 415 0.08 -54.96 24.07
N THR A 416 -1.19 -54.80 24.46
CA THR A 416 -2.21 -55.86 24.34
C THR A 416 -2.85 -55.95 22.96
N LEU A 417 -2.64 -54.95 22.10
CA LEU A 417 -3.17 -54.94 20.74
C LEU A 417 -2.30 -55.81 19.83
N THR A 418 -2.88 -56.88 19.29
CA THR A 418 -2.20 -57.80 18.35
C THR A 418 -2.10 -57.21 16.94
N ALA A 419 -1.05 -57.58 16.20
CA ALA A 419 -0.86 -57.15 14.81
C ALA A 419 -2.05 -57.47 13.90
N ASP A 420 -2.31 -56.61 12.92
CA ASP A 420 -3.32 -56.86 11.89
C ASP A 420 -2.82 -57.98 10.96
N THR A 421 -3.61 -59.04 10.82
CA THR A 421 -3.31 -60.19 9.96
C THR A 421 -4.12 -60.19 8.66
N THR A 422 -5.05 -59.25 8.51
CA THR A 422 -5.95 -59.12 7.34
C THR A 422 -5.29 -58.36 6.19
N ILE A 423 -4.39 -57.42 6.50
CA ILE A 423 -3.61 -56.71 5.47
C ILE A 423 -2.48 -57.60 4.96
N ASN A 424 -2.65 -58.07 3.71
CA ASN A 424 -1.59 -58.76 2.99
C ASN A 424 -0.74 -57.76 2.19
N VAL A 425 0.42 -57.41 2.73
CA VAL A 425 1.38 -56.50 2.10
C VAL A 425 1.86 -57.01 0.74
N ALA A 426 1.93 -58.34 0.54
CA ALA A 426 2.33 -58.99 -0.71
C ALA A 426 1.13 -59.36 -1.62
N ALA A 427 -0.06 -58.80 -1.38
CA ALA A 427 -1.24 -59.05 -2.21
C ALA A 427 -0.97 -58.76 -3.71
N ASN A 428 -1.72 -59.43 -4.59
CA ASN A 428 -1.61 -59.28 -6.05
C ASN A 428 -0.21 -59.56 -6.62
N GLY A 429 0.60 -60.39 -5.95
CA GLY A 429 1.96 -60.73 -6.39
C GLY A 429 2.95 -59.58 -6.24
N ALA A 430 2.71 -58.64 -5.32
CA ALA A 430 3.58 -57.49 -5.09
C ALA A 430 4.99 -57.89 -4.61
N THR A 431 5.99 -57.76 -5.47
CA THR A 431 7.39 -58.06 -5.17
C THR A 431 8.23 -56.82 -4.85
N THR A 432 7.84 -55.64 -5.35
CA THR A 432 8.54 -54.38 -5.10
C THR A 432 8.01 -53.66 -3.85
N ILE A 433 8.89 -52.93 -3.16
CA ILE A 433 8.54 -52.11 -1.98
C ILE A 433 7.42 -51.10 -2.33
N LYS A 434 7.45 -50.56 -3.55
CA LYS A 434 6.41 -49.68 -4.08
C LYS A 434 5.05 -50.37 -4.20
N ALA A 435 4.99 -51.55 -4.81
CA ALA A 435 3.73 -52.31 -4.95
C ALA A 435 3.17 -52.73 -3.58
N LYS A 436 4.06 -53.18 -2.69
CA LYS A 436 3.73 -53.53 -1.30
C LYS A 436 3.15 -52.34 -0.52
N GLY A 437 3.78 -51.17 -0.61
CA GLY A 437 3.27 -49.96 0.05
C GLY A 437 1.98 -49.44 -0.58
N THR A 438 1.82 -49.59 -1.90
CA THR A 438 0.57 -49.23 -2.60
C THR A 438 -0.62 -50.08 -2.12
N ASN A 439 -0.40 -51.39 -1.88
CA ASN A 439 -1.43 -52.26 -1.30
C ASN A 439 -1.87 -51.79 0.10
N VAL A 440 -0.94 -51.32 0.93
CA VAL A 440 -1.26 -50.78 2.26
C VAL A 440 -2.00 -49.45 2.15
N LEU A 441 -1.58 -48.54 1.27
CA LEU A 441 -2.24 -47.25 1.05
C LEU A 441 -3.68 -47.42 0.54
N ASN A 442 -3.91 -48.42 -0.31
CA ASN A 442 -5.23 -48.71 -0.89
C ASN A 442 -6.09 -49.64 -0.02
N ALA A 443 -5.61 -50.08 1.14
CA ALA A 443 -6.40 -50.94 2.00
C ALA A 443 -7.68 -50.23 2.45
N ASP A 444 -8.82 -50.93 2.40
CA ASP A 444 -10.15 -50.42 2.76
C ASP A 444 -10.20 -49.86 4.20
N LEU A 445 -9.27 -50.29 5.06
CA LEU A 445 -9.15 -49.83 6.44
C LEU A 445 -8.22 -48.62 6.61
N PHE A 446 -7.22 -48.44 5.73
CA PHE A 446 -6.20 -47.41 5.89
C PHE A 446 -6.63 -46.07 5.27
N SER A 447 -7.01 -46.08 3.98
CA SER A 447 -7.35 -44.85 3.26
C SER A 447 -8.56 -44.09 3.87
N PRO A 448 -9.70 -44.74 4.17
CA PRO A 448 -10.85 -44.04 4.73
C PRO A 448 -10.59 -43.51 6.15
N PHE A 449 -9.83 -44.23 6.97
CA PHE A 449 -9.48 -43.76 8.31
C PHE A 449 -8.54 -42.56 8.27
N VAL A 450 -7.50 -42.59 7.43
CA VAL A 450 -6.57 -41.46 7.29
C VAL A 450 -7.29 -40.21 6.80
N GLN A 451 -8.20 -40.35 5.82
CA GLN A 451 -9.02 -39.23 5.37
C GLN A 451 -9.92 -38.69 6.49
N ARG A 452 -10.52 -39.59 7.29
CA ARG A 452 -11.34 -39.21 8.45
C ARG A 452 -10.52 -38.50 9.53
N LEU A 453 -9.31 -38.98 9.81
CA LEU A 453 -8.38 -38.36 10.76
C LEU A 453 -7.99 -36.96 10.30
N ILE A 454 -7.57 -36.81 9.05
CA ILE A 454 -7.23 -35.51 8.45
C ILE A 454 -8.42 -34.55 8.55
N ASN A 455 -9.61 -34.98 8.12
CA ASN A 455 -10.82 -34.14 8.17
C ASN A 455 -11.19 -33.75 9.60
N THR A 456 -11.03 -34.66 10.56
CA THR A 456 -11.32 -34.40 11.98
C THR A 456 -10.38 -33.34 12.53
N VAL A 457 -9.09 -33.49 12.27
CA VAL A 457 -8.07 -32.55 12.72
C VAL A 457 -8.24 -31.18 12.05
N ASP A 458 -8.51 -31.15 10.74
CA ASP A 458 -8.82 -29.92 10.01
C ASP A 458 -10.08 -29.25 10.58
N ASN A 459 -11.13 -30.01 10.88
CA ASN A 459 -12.36 -29.46 11.49
C ASN A 459 -12.12 -28.90 12.90
N LEU A 460 -11.31 -29.56 13.73
CA LEU A 460 -10.92 -29.04 15.05
C LEU A 460 -10.13 -27.73 14.89
N TYR A 461 -9.21 -27.68 13.93
CA TYR A 461 -8.44 -26.48 13.62
C TYR A 461 -9.34 -25.33 13.16
N GLN A 462 -10.21 -25.55 12.16
CA GLN A 462 -11.13 -24.53 11.68
C GLN A 462 -12.11 -24.07 12.76
N SER A 463 -12.61 -25.00 13.60
CA SER A 463 -13.48 -24.68 14.73
C SER A 463 -12.77 -23.80 15.77
N SER A 464 -11.48 -24.07 16.03
CA SER A 464 -10.66 -23.21 16.91
C SER A 464 -10.47 -21.81 16.32
N LEU A 465 -10.19 -21.68 15.02
CA LEU A 465 -10.05 -20.39 14.35
C LEU A 465 -11.35 -19.60 14.39
N LEU A 466 -12.47 -20.25 14.12
CA LEU A 466 -13.79 -19.63 14.18
C LEU A 466 -14.13 -19.17 15.59
N ASN A 467 -13.89 -20.01 16.60
CA ASN A 467 -14.07 -19.63 18.01
C ASN A 467 -13.18 -18.43 18.37
N ARG A 468 -11.91 -18.40 17.94
CA ARG A 468 -11.04 -17.23 18.12
C ARG A 468 -11.69 -15.98 17.55
N THR A 469 -12.09 -16.01 16.28
CA THR A 469 -12.67 -14.86 15.61
C THR A 469 -13.97 -14.40 16.28
N MET A 470 -14.81 -15.33 16.74
CA MET A 470 -16.03 -15.00 17.47
C MET A 470 -15.74 -14.30 18.80
N VAL A 471 -14.80 -14.83 19.59
CA VAL A 471 -14.46 -14.24 20.90
C VAL A 471 -13.75 -12.90 20.73
N GLU A 472 -12.87 -12.76 19.73
CA GLU A 472 -12.28 -11.47 19.37
C GLU A 472 -13.34 -10.44 18.94
N GLN A 473 -14.32 -10.85 18.12
CA GLN A 473 -15.43 -9.98 17.73
C GLN A 473 -16.30 -9.57 18.93
N GLN A 474 -16.60 -10.51 19.82
CA GLN A 474 -17.32 -10.22 21.06
C GLN A 474 -16.54 -9.23 21.92
N LEU A 475 -15.22 -9.38 22.05
CA LEU A 475 -14.37 -8.45 22.78
C LEU A 475 -14.46 -7.02 22.22
N PHE A 476 -14.23 -6.85 20.92
CA PHE A 476 -14.25 -5.52 20.30
C PHE A 476 -15.65 -4.89 20.22
N THR A 477 -16.71 -5.69 20.36
CA THR A 477 -18.10 -5.20 20.25
C THR A 477 -18.75 -4.95 21.61
N GLN A 478 -18.54 -5.84 22.58
CA GLN A 478 -19.20 -5.82 23.88
C GLN A 478 -18.37 -5.11 24.95
N HIS A 479 -17.05 -5.32 24.98
CA HIS A 479 -16.22 -4.73 26.02
C HIS A 479 -15.99 -3.22 25.76
N PRO A 480 -16.43 -2.31 26.65
CA PRO A 480 -16.41 -0.86 26.38
C PRO A 480 -15.00 -0.32 26.05
N TRP A 481 -13.98 -0.79 26.76
CA TRP A 481 -12.59 -0.37 26.53
C TRP A 481 -12.04 -0.81 25.17
N PHE A 482 -12.18 -2.09 24.79
CA PHE A 482 -11.73 -2.60 23.50
C PHE A 482 -12.54 -2.04 22.34
N LYS A 483 -13.83 -1.76 22.53
CA LYS A 483 -14.63 -1.00 21.56
C LYS A 483 -14.06 0.40 21.34
N GLY A 484 -13.67 1.09 22.42
CA GLY A 484 -12.96 2.37 22.36
C GLY A 484 -11.61 2.26 21.65
N LEU A 485 -10.84 1.21 21.93
CA LEU A 485 -9.57 0.91 21.26
C LEU A 485 -9.75 0.69 19.77
N ALA A 486 -10.69 -0.14 19.35
CA ALA A 486 -10.98 -0.41 17.95
C ALA A 486 -11.44 0.86 17.21
N ALA A 487 -12.28 1.68 17.85
CA ALA A 487 -12.69 2.96 17.29
C ALA A 487 -11.50 3.92 17.10
N ARG A 488 -10.62 4.01 18.09
CA ARG A 488 -9.41 4.83 18.01
C ARG A 488 -8.44 4.30 16.96
N PHE A 489 -8.23 2.99 16.90
CA PHE A 489 -7.40 2.31 15.90
C PHE A 489 -7.87 2.63 14.49
N ARG A 490 -9.17 2.43 14.20
CA ARG A 490 -9.76 2.71 12.89
C ARG A 490 -9.59 4.17 12.50
N ARG A 491 -9.78 5.10 13.43
CA ARG A 491 -9.57 6.53 13.18
C ARG A 491 -8.11 6.82 12.86
N ASP A 492 -7.19 6.36 13.71
CA ASP A 492 -5.77 6.71 13.59
C ASP A 492 -5.15 6.07 12.34
N MET A 493 -5.47 4.82 12.00
CA MET A 493 -4.96 4.13 10.81
C MET A 493 -5.58 4.61 9.49
N ALA A 494 -6.73 5.27 9.55
CA ALA A 494 -7.38 5.89 8.40
C ALA A 494 -6.84 7.30 8.08
N LEU A 495 -6.02 7.89 8.95
CA LEU A 495 -5.40 9.20 8.70
C LEU A 495 -4.41 9.10 7.54
N ILE A 496 -4.58 9.97 6.56
CA ILE A 496 -3.68 10.11 5.41
C ILE A 496 -3.40 11.61 5.13
N PRO A 497 -2.20 11.95 4.62
CA PRO A 497 -1.93 13.28 4.12
C PRO A 497 -2.83 13.65 2.93
N ALA A 498 -3.02 14.96 2.69
CA ALA A 498 -3.99 15.45 1.71
C ALA A 498 -3.44 15.50 0.28
N SER A 499 -2.12 15.46 0.10
CA SER A 499 -1.47 15.61 -1.20
C SER A 499 -1.95 14.61 -2.25
N GLY A 500 -2.14 13.33 -1.89
CA GLY A 500 -2.66 12.30 -2.81
C GLY A 500 -4.04 12.64 -3.37
N ALA A 501 -4.99 13.01 -2.51
CA ALA A 501 -6.32 13.47 -2.91
C ALA A 501 -6.23 14.67 -3.85
N MET A 502 -5.39 15.64 -3.48
CA MET A 502 -5.26 16.91 -4.18
C MET A 502 -4.64 16.75 -5.57
N ALA A 503 -3.66 15.87 -5.74
CA ALA A 503 -3.14 15.53 -7.06
C ALA A 503 -4.25 14.94 -7.95
N GLY A 504 -5.15 14.13 -7.39
CA GLY A 504 -6.29 13.55 -8.11
C GLY A 504 -7.29 14.64 -8.52
N VAL A 505 -7.59 15.57 -7.61
CA VAL A 505 -8.41 16.75 -7.89
C VAL A 505 -7.79 17.62 -8.97
N TYR A 506 -6.47 17.84 -8.96
CA TYR A 506 -5.79 18.61 -10.02
C TYR A 506 -5.96 17.90 -11.37
N ALA A 507 -5.69 16.59 -11.45
CA ALA A 507 -5.83 15.81 -12.67
C ALA A 507 -7.27 15.81 -13.21
N SER A 508 -8.26 15.65 -12.33
CA SER A 508 -9.67 15.64 -12.73
C SER A 508 -10.18 17.02 -13.16
N VAL A 509 -9.82 18.10 -12.45
CA VAL A 509 -10.19 19.47 -12.82
C VAL A 509 -9.54 19.88 -14.13
N ASP A 510 -8.25 19.63 -14.29
CA ASP A 510 -7.54 19.97 -15.52
C ASP A 510 -8.17 19.30 -16.74
N ARG A 511 -8.46 17.99 -16.64
CA ARG A 511 -9.08 17.21 -17.72
C ARG A 511 -10.49 17.67 -18.08
N THR A 512 -11.27 18.16 -17.10
CA THR A 512 -12.69 18.49 -17.31
C THR A 512 -12.95 19.98 -17.52
N ARG A 513 -12.08 20.86 -17.02
CA ARG A 513 -12.28 22.31 -16.97
C ARG A 513 -11.07 23.13 -17.40
N GLY A 514 -9.94 22.48 -17.68
CA GLY A 514 -8.68 23.14 -18.02
C GLY A 514 -7.87 23.56 -16.78
N VAL A 515 -6.55 23.66 -16.95
CA VAL A 515 -5.58 23.98 -15.87
C VAL A 515 -5.79 25.39 -15.27
N TRP A 516 -6.42 26.29 -16.01
CA TRP A 516 -6.77 27.65 -15.55
C TRP A 516 -7.96 27.67 -14.57
N LYS A 517 -8.68 26.57 -14.39
CA LYS A 517 -9.74 26.47 -13.38
C LYS A 517 -9.14 26.16 -12.02
N ALA A 518 -9.47 26.96 -11.01
CA ALA A 518 -9.07 26.69 -9.63
C ALA A 518 -9.51 25.28 -9.16
N PRO A 519 -8.59 24.44 -8.63
CA PRO A 519 -8.89 23.11 -8.11
C PRO A 519 -9.47 23.17 -6.68
N ALA A 520 -10.48 24.03 -6.51
CA ALA A 520 -11.21 24.26 -5.28
C ALA A 520 -12.73 24.23 -5.54
N ASN A 521 -13.50 24.09 -4.47
CA ASN A 521 -14.93 23.78 -4.50
C ASN A 521 -15.21 22.43 -5.21
N VAL A 522 -14.36 21.44 -4.94
CA VAL A 522 -14.45 20.06 -5.44
C VAL A 522 -14.57 19.11 -4.26
N SER A 523 -15.49 18.16 -4.36
CA SER A 523 -15.69 17.12 -3.34
C SER A 523 -14.60 16.06 -3.40
N LEU A 524 -14.16 15.57 -2.24
CA LEU A 524 -13.19 14.49 -2.15
C LEU A 524 -13.89 13.12 -2.04
N ASN A 525 -13.42 12.16 -2.83
CA ASN A 525 -13.82 10.76 -2.78
C ASN A 525 -12.96 9.96 -1.80
N ALA A 526 -13.52 8.86 -1.27
CA ALA A 526 -12.87 7.98 -0.29
C ALA A 526 -12.39 8.70 0.99
N VAL A 527 -13.03 9.82 1.33
CA VAL A 527 -12.75 10.65 2.52
C VAL A 527 -14.01 10.78 3.37
N VAL A 528 -13.90 10.40 4.64
CA VAL A 528 -14.96 10.57 5.65
C VAL A 528 -15.04 12.02 6.11
N GLY A 529 -13.88 12.67 6.30
CA GLY A 529 -13.82 14.03 6.84
C GLY A 529 -12.39 14.55 6.97
N PRO A 530 -12.22 15.86 7.18
CA PRO A 530 -10.95 16.43 7.61
C PRO A 530 -10.63 15.99 9.05
N ALA A 531 -9.36 15.72 9.35
CA ALA A 531 -8.91 15.30 10.68
C ALA A 531 -9.18 16.37 11.76
N VAL A 532 -9.17 17.64 11.36
CA VAL A 532 -9.50 18.80 12.18
C VAL A 532 -10.70 19.52 11.55
N LYS A 533 -11.72 19.82 12.34
CA LYS A 533 -12.84 20.65 11.88
C LYS A 533 -12.45 22.11 12.00
N LEU A 534 -12.57 22.86 10.90
CA LEU A 534 -12.23 24.28 10.83
C LEU A 534 -13.46 25.14 10.58
N GLU A 535 -13.58 26.19 11.36
CA GLU A 535 -14.55 27.27 11.18
C GLU A 535 -13.96 28.39 10.31
N ASP A 536 -14.80 29.34 9.89
CA ASP A 536 -14.36 30.45 9.03
C ASP A 536 -13.25 31.30 9.69
N ARG A 537 -13.37 31.54 11.00
CA ARG A 537 -12.36 32.25 11.79
C ARG A 537 -11.02 31.53 11.89
N ASP A 538 -11.04 30.18 11.92
CA ASP A 538 -9.81 29.39 11.96
C ASP A 538 -9.08 29.47 10.61
N GLN A 539 -9.83 29.59 9.51
CA GLN A 539 -9.30 29.64 8.14
C GLN A 539 -8.65 30.99 7.80
N GLU A 540 -9.10 32.11 8.40
CA GLU A 540 -8.63 33.46 8.05
C GLU A 540 -7.10 33.59 8.08
N SER A 541 -6.49 33.18 9.21
CA SER A 541 -5.03 33.25 9.43
C SER A 541 -4.23 32.15 8.69
N LEU A 542 -4.92 31.11 8.22
CA LEU A 542 -4.32 30.08 7.35
C LEU A 542 -4.23 30.61 5.92
N ASN A 543 -5.29 31.27 5.45
CA ASN A 543 -5.40 31.76 4.09
C ASN A 543 -4.58 33.04 3.86
N ILE A 544 -4.63 34.00 4.79
CA ILE A 544 -3.84 35.24 4.79
C ILE A 544 -2.96 35.25 6.03
N HIS A 545 -1.64 35.39 5.85
CA HIS A 545 -0.69 35.42 6.96
C HIS A 545 0.36 36.52 6.76
N PRO A 546 0.85 37.19 7.83
CA PRO A 546 1.87 38.22 7.71
C PRO A 546 3.16 37.77 7.02
N THR A 547 3.54 36.50 7.16
CA THR A 547 4.72 35.92 6.46
C THR A 547 4.49 35.73 4.96
N GLY A 548 3.27 35.92 4.45
CA GLY A 548 2.88 35.68 3.06
C GLY A 548 2.67 34.23 2.68
N LYS A 549 2.85 33.29 3.63
CA LYS A 549 2.75 31.84 3.39
C LYS A 549 1.33 31.32 3.61
N SER A 550 0.56 31.23 2.53
CA SER A 550 -0.82 30.73 2.55
C SER A 550 -0.88 29.21 2.72
N VAL A 551 -1.92 28.75 3.41
CA VAL A 551 -2.26 27.34 3.58
C VAL A 551 -3.70 27.14 3.10
N ASN A 552 -3.89 26.27 2.11
CA ASN A 552 -5.23 25.95 1.61
C ASN A 552 -5.92 25.00 2.57
N VAL A 553 -7.23 25.16 2.75
CA VAL A 553 -7.98 24.31 3.67
C VAL A 553 -8.92 23.32 3.00
N VAL A 554 -9.06 22.14 3.59
CA VAL A 554 -10.12 21.17 3.28
C VAL A 554 -11.17 21.23 4.38
N ARG A 555 -12.45 21.41 4.02
CA ARG A 555 -13.54 21.65 4.97
C ARG A 555 -14.73 20.75 4.73
N ALA A 556 -15.39 20.37 5.82
CA ALA A 556 -16.65 19.65 5.77
C ALA A 556 -17.81 20.65 5.88
N PHE A 557 -18.76 20.55 4.94
CA PHE A 557 -19.97 21.37 4.90
C PHE A 557 -21.20 20.47 5.01
N THR A 558 -22.12 20.84 5.88
CA THR A 558 -23.42 20.16 6.00
C THR A 558 -24.14 20.19 4.65
N GLY A 559 -24.56 19.03 4.15
CA GLY A 559 -25.27 18.89 2.87
C GLY A 559 -24.41 18.94 1.60
N LYS A 560 -23.12 19.32 1.69
CA LYS A 560 -22.20 19.33 0.52
C LYS A 560 -21.02 18.35 0.66
N GLY A 561 -20.81 17.77 1.84
CA GLY A 561 -19.72 16.84 2.09
C GLY A 561 -18.38 17.56 2.35
N VAL A 562 -17.27 16.88 2.03
CA VAL A 562 -15.91 17.38 2.24
C VAL A 562 -15.42 18.02 0.96
N LEU A 563 -15.15 19.33 1.01
CA LEU A 563 -14.72 20.14 -0.13
C LEU A 563 -13.30 20.67 0.07
N VAL A 564 -12.54 20.71 -1.02
CA VAL A 564 -11.34 21.55 -1.10
C VAL A 564 -11.76 23.02 -1.12
N TRP A 565 -11.22 23.82 -0.22
CA TRP A 565 -11.69 25.19 0.04
C TRP A 565 -10.55 26.22 0.08
N GLY A 566 -9.61 26.09 -0.87
CA GLY A 566 -8.52 27.04 -1.11
C GLY A 566 -7.76 26.71 -2.40
N ALA A 567 -7.21 27.72 -3.07
CA ALA A 567 -6.46 27.57 -4.33
C ALA A 567 -5.27 28.54 -4.44
N ARG A 568 -4.67 28.91 -3.31
CA ARG A 568 -3.48 29.77 -3.27
C ARG A 568 -2.19 28.96 -3.34
N THR A 569 -1.16 29.53 -3.94
CA THR A 569 0.21 29.01 -3.81
C THR A 569 0.75 29.38 -2.42
N LEU A 570 1.98 28.97 -2.09
CA LEU A 570 2.65 29.45 -0.88
C LEU A 570 3.00 30.94 -0.98
N ALA A 571 3.01 31.55 -2.17
CA ALA A 571 3.23 32.98 -2.38
C ALA A 571 1.92 33.79 -2.23
N GLY A 572 1.27 33.69 -1.07
CA GLY A 572 -0.06 34.24 -0.81
C GLY A 572 -0.18 35.76 -0.85
N ASN A 573 0.91 36.47 -0.53
CA ASN A 573 0.97 37.94 -0.58
C ASN A 573 1.49 38.47 -1.93
N ASP A 574 1.90 37.59 -2.84
CA ASP A 574 2.31 37.98 -4.19
C ASP A 574 1.08 38.41 -5.01
N ASN A 575 1.18 39.48 -5.80
CA ASN A 575 0.07 40.00 -6.59
C ASN A 575 -0.09 39.29 -7.95
N GLU A 576 0.96 38.66 -8.44
CA GLU A 576 1.02 37.94 -9.71
C GLU A 576 0.77 36.45 -9.49
N TRP A 577 1.52 35.84 -8.56
CA TRP A 577 1.63 34.38 -8.43
C TRP A 577 0.83 33.79 -7.27
N LYS A 578 -0.16 34.54 -6.78
CA LYS A 578 -1.01 34.17 -5.64
C LYS A 578 -1.73 32.84 -5.81
N TYR A 579 -2.20 32.54 -7.01
CA TYR A 579 -3.16 31.46 -7.25
C TYR A 579 -2.54 30.29 -8.00
N VAL A 580 -2.84 29.08 -7.51
CA VAL A 580 -2.47 27.80 -8.15
C VAL A 580 -2.84 27.76 -9.64
N PRO A 581 -4.10 28.02 -10.07
CA PRO A 581 -4.46 27.94 -11.48
C PRO A 581 -3.67 28.92 -12.35
N VAL A 582 -3.32 30.10 -11.83
CA VAL A 582 -2.52 31.09 -12.57
C VAL A 582 -1.11 30.54 -12.78
N ARG A 583 -0.40 30.12 -11.71
CA ARG A 583 0.96 29.59 -11.88
C ARG A 583 0.99 28.34 -12.74
N ARG A 584 0.07 27.39 -12.53
CA ARG A 584 0.03 26.15 -13.30
C ARG A 584 -0.32 26.37 -14.77
N PHE A 585 -1.18 27.34 -15.08
CA PHE A 585 -1.44 27.71 -16.47
C PHE A 585 -0.20 28.30 -17.16
N PHE A 586 0.57 29.15 -16.46
CA PHE A 586 1.84 29.67 -17.00
C PHE A 586 2.85 28.54 -17.22
N ILE A 587 3.03 27.61 -16.27
CA ILE A 587 3.88 26.42 -16.46
C ILE A 587 3.46 25.63 -17.72
N PHE A 588 2.16 25.35 -17.87
CA PHE A 588 1.63 24.63 -19.03
C PHE A 588 1.90 25.37 -20.36
N ALA A 589 1.68 26.68 -20.40
CA ALA A 589 1.87 27.48 -21.60
C ALA A 589 3.35 27.63 -21.95
N GLU A 590 4.19 27.95 -20.96
CA GLU A 590 5.65 28.06 -21.10
C GLU A 590 6.25 26.77 -21.66
N GLU A 591 5.86 25.61 -21.12
CA GLU A 591 6.39 24.32 -21.53
C GLU A 591 5.87 23.88 -22.92
N SER A 592 4.59 24.11 -23.20
CA SER A 592 4.02 23.82 -24.53
C SER A 592 4.72 24.63 -25.62
N ILE A 593 4.91 25.94 -25.38
CA ILE A 593 5.56 26.84 -26.33
C ILE A 593 7.05 26.47 -26.48
N ARG A 594 7.75 26.17 -25.39
CA ARG A 594 9.16 25.73 -25.41
C ARG A 594 9.36 24.55 -26.35
N LYS A 595 8.61 23.46 -26.16
CA LYS A 595 8.69 22.25 -27.01
C LYS A 595 8.32 22.52 -28.46
N ALA A 596 7.32 23.38 -28.70
CA ALA A 596 6.91 23.73 -30.05
C ALA A 596 7.96 24.60 -30.79
N THR A 597 8.75 25.38 -30.05
CA THR A 597 9.82 26.21 -30.62
C THR A 597 11.14 25.47 -30.84
N GLU A 598 11.33 24.29 -30.25
CA GLU A 598 12.57 23.50 -30.35
C GLU A 598 12.98 23.17 -31.81
N PRO A 599 12.07 22.80 -32.73
CA PRO A 599 12.44 22.55 -34.13
C PRO A 599 13.00 23.78 -34.88
N PHE A 600 12.79 25.00 -34.35
CA PHE A 600 13.32 26.22 -34.95
C PHE A 600 14.78 26.52 -34.53
N VAL A 601 15.34 25.73 -33.60
CA VAL A 601 16.75 25.83 -33.25
C VAL A 601 17.59 25.41 -34.47
N PHE A 602 18.56 26.25 -34.85
CA PHE A 602 19.38 26.12 -36.07
C PHE A 602 18.69 26.43 -37.40
N GLU A 603 17.43 26.89 -37.41
CA GLU A 603 16.85 27.52 -38.59
C GLU A 603 17.54 28.88 -38.88
N PRO A 604 17.52 29.37 -40.13
CA PRO A 604 18.02 30.72 -40.45
C PRO A 604 17.33 31.78 -39.57
N ASN A 605 18.12 32.60 -38.87
CA ASN A 605 17.62 33.69 -38.03
C ASN A 605 17.20 34.89 -38.89
N ASP A 606 16.10 34.73 -39.63
CA ASP A 606 15.55 35.71 -40.55
C ASP A 606 14.06 36.02 -40.25
N ALA A 607 13.52 37.01 -40.96
CA ALA A 607 12.13 37.43 -40.78
C ALA A 607 11.10 36.32 -41.07
N ASN A 608 11.41 35.35 -41.93
CA ASN A 608 10.47 34.26 -42.23
C ASN A 608 10.35 33.33 -41.03
N THR A 609 11.46 32.99 -40.39
CA THR A 609 11.49 32.18 -39.17
C THR A 609 10.74 32.89 -38.04
N TRP A 610 10.96 34.18 -37.85
CA TRP A 610 10.27 34.98 -36.82
C TRP A 610 8.75 34.98 -37.00
N VAL A 611 8.27 35.21 -38.23
CA VAL A 611 6.84 35.22 -38.54
C VAL A 611 6.20 33.85 -38.30
N ARG A 612 6.89 32.75 -38.63
CA ARG A 612 6.41 31.39 -38.37
C ARG A 612 6.26 31.12 -36.88
N VAL A 613 7.27 31.45 -36.07
CA VAL A 613 7.23 31.27 -34.61
C VAL A 613 6.14 32.14 -33.99
N LYS A 614 6.03 33.40 -34.40
CA LYS A 614 4.98 34.32 -33.96
C LYS A 614 3.59 33.76 -34.23
N ALA A 615 3.31 33.39 -35.47
CA ALA A 615 2.00 32.88 -35.88
C ALA A 615 1.63 31.58 -35.14
N MET A 616 2.60 30.69 -34.91
CA MET A 616 2.42 29.47 -34.15
C MET A 616 1.99 29.75 -32.70
N VAL A 617 2.70 30.65 -32.00
CA VAL A 617 2.38 31.02 -30.62
C VAL A 617 1.06 31.78 -30.53
N GLU A 618 0.81 32.73 -31.43
CA GLU A 618 -0.45 33.49 -31.47
C GLU A 618 -1.66 32.58 -31.68
N ASN A 619 -1.55 31.58 -32.56
CA ASN A 619 -2.62 30.61 -32.79
C ASN A 619 -2.90 29.79 -31.52
N PHE A 620 -1.86 29.29 -30.85
CA PHE A 620 -2.00 28.57 -29.58
C PHE A 620 -2.71 29.40 -28.52
N LEU A 621 -2.26 30.64 -28.28
CA LEU A 621 -2.84 31.53 -27.28
C LEU A 621 -4.27 31.94 -27.66
N THR A 622 -4.58 32.05 -28.95
CA THR A 622 -5.96 32.26 -29.43
C THR A 622 -6.86 31.09 -29.05
N LEU A 623 -6.38 29.84 -29.18
CA LEU A 623 -7.13 28.67 -28.76
C LEU A 623 -7.35 28.65 -27.24
N GLN A 624 -6.33 29.00 -26.44
CA GLN A 624 -6.47 29.11 -24.99
C GLN A 624 -7.45 30.22 -24.58
N TRP A 625 -7.42 31.37 -25.25
CA TRP A 625 -8.38 32.46 -25.02
C TRP A 625 -9.82 32.04 -25.36
N ARG A 626 -10.03 31.37 -26.50
CA ARG A 626 -11.36 30.83 -26.88
C ARG A 626 -11.87 29.78 -25.89
N ALA A 627 -10.97 29.01 -25.27
CA ALA A 627 -11.30 28.05 -24.21
C ALA A 627 -11.60 28.74 -22.85
N GLY A 628 -11.42 30.05 -22.75
CA GLY A 628 -11.65 30.83 -21.53
C GLY A 628 -10.51 30.74 -20.53
N ALA A 629 -9.27 30.47 -20.96
CA ALA A 629 -8.10 30.45 -20.09
C ALA A 629 -7.53 31.86 -19.82
N LEU A 630 -7.68 32.75 -20.81
CA LEU A 630 -7.16 34.11 -20.79
C LEU A 630 -8.30 35.13 -20.65
N ALA A 631 -8.06 36.18 -19.87
CA ALA A 631 -8.97 37.29 -19.63
C ALA A 631 -8.87 38.33 -20.75
N GLY A 632 -10.00 38.84 -21.22
CA GLY A 632 -10.05 39.90 -22.23
C GLY A 632 -11.22 39.70 -23.19
N ALA A 633 -11.84 40.79 -23.63
CA ALA A 633 -12.97 40.72 -24.57
C ALA A 633 -12.51 40.45 -26.01
N LYS A 634 -11.23 40.70 -26.32
CA LYS A 634 -10.59 40.44 -27.61
C LYS A 634 -9.17 39.88 -27.41
N PRO A 635 -8.60 39.14 -28.38
CA PRO A 635 -7.26 38.55 -28.27
C PRO A 635 -6.17 39.56 -27.87
N ASP A 636 -6.15 40.77 -28.46
CA ASP A 636 -5.15 41.81 -28.17
C ASP A 636 -5.14 42.29 -26.70
N GLN A 637 -6.24 42.10 -25.97
CA GLN A 637 -6.32 42.40 -24.54
C GLN A 637 -5.87 41.22 -23.68
N ALA A 638 -5.92 40.01 -24.24
CA ALA A 638 -5.68 38.76 -23.53
C ALA A 638 -4.23 38.31 -23.62
N PHE A 639 -3.57 38.54 -24.75
CA PHE A 639 -2.15 38.22 -24.92
C PHE A 639 -1.50 39.09 -26.01
N TYR A 640 -0.17 39.09 -26.04
CA TYR A 640 0.61 39.62 -27.16
C TYR A 640 1.83 38.73 -27.41
N VAL A 641 2.28 38.69 -28.67
CA VAL A 641 3.53 38.03 -29.08
C VAL A 641 4.31 39.00 -29.95
N LYS A 642 5.53 39.33 -29.56
CA LYS A 642 6.42 40.24 -30.29
C LYS A 642 7.71 39.52 -30.67
N VAL A 643 8.15 39.72 -31.90
CA VAL A 643 9.42 39.19 -32.41
C VAL A 643 9.81 39.96 -33.67
N GLY A 644 10.99 40.58 -33.64
CA GLY A 644 11.54 41.26 -34.81
C GLY A 644 12.72 42.18 -34.51
N LEU A 645 13.44 42.55 -35.57
CA LEU A 645 14.50 43.55 -35.53
C LEU A 645 13.90 44.93 -35.20
N ASN A 646 14.47 45.60 -34.20
CA ASN A 646 13.97 46.86 -33.62
C ASN A 646 12.61 46.74 -32.91
N GLU A 647 12.10 45.52 -32.69
CA GLU A 647 10.94 45.28 -31.83
C GLU A 647 11.37 44.59 -30.53
N THR A 648 11.98 43.41 -30.62
CA THR A 648 12.51 42.63 -29.48
C THR A 648 14.01 42.37 -29.58
N MET A 649 14.60 42.52 -30.76
CA MET A 649 16.00 42.21 -31.04
C MET A 649 16.75 43.40 -31.63
N THR A 650 18.02 43.51 -31.29
CA THR A 650 18.97 44.41 -31.94
C THR A 650 19.72 43.69 -33.06
N ALA A 651 20.44 44.44 -33.91
CA ALA A 651 21.33 43.84 -34.91
C ALA A 651 22.43 42.97 -34.27
N LEU A 652 22.88 43.33 -33.07
CA LEU A 652 23.87 42.54 -32.32
C LEU A 652 23.27 41.18 -31.88
N ASP A 653 22.03 41.16 -31.40
CA ASP A 653 21.36 39.90 -31.01
C ASP A 653 21.30 38.93 -32.19
N ILE A 654 21.00 39.42 -33.40
CA ILE A 654 20.96 38.60 -34.62
C ILE A 654 22.36 38.08 -34.97
N LEU A 655 23.38 38.93 -34.91
CA LEU A 655 24.78 38.54 -35.16
C LEU A 655 25.29 37.51 -34.15
N GLU A 656 24.83 37.59 -32.90
CA GLU A 656 25.10 36.62 -31.85
C GLU A 656 24.20 35.36 -31.95
N GLY A 657 23.33 35.27 -32.96
CA GLY A 657 22.48 34.11 -33.22
C GLY A 657 21.30 33.98 -32.25
N ARG A 658 20.91 35.05 -31.56
CA ARG A 658 19.78 35.07 -30.62
C ARG A 658 18.48 35.45 -31.33
N MET A 659 17.42 34.71 -31.05
CA MET A 659 16.05 35.05 -31.41
C MET A 659 15.25 35.30 -30.12
N ILE A 660 14.80 36.53 -29.89
CA ILE A 660 14.10 36.94 -28.67
C ILE A 660 12.60 37.10 -28.98
N VAL A 661 11.77 36.25 -28.38
CA VAL A 661 10.31 36.31 -28.49
C VAL A 661 9.73 36.78 -27.16
N GLU A 662 9.02 37.90 -27.15
CA GLU A 662 8.36 38.43 -25.97
C GLU A 662 6.88 38.04 -25.99
N ILE A 663 6.42 37.35 -24.93
CA ILE A 663 5.06 36.83 -24.82
C ILE A 663 4.44 37.35 -23.52
N GLY A 664 3.32 38.06 -23.63
CA GLY A 664 2.50 38.46 -22.48
C GLY A 664 1.15 37.78 -22.49
N MET A 665 0.66 37.36 -21.33
CA MET A 665 -0.65 36.70 -21.17
C MET A 665 -1.39 37.20 -19.93
N ALA A 666 -2.69 37.43 -20.05
CA ALA A 666 -3.57 37.80 -18.95
C ALA A 666 -4.37 36.57 -18.47
N ALA A 667 -3.84 35.78 -17.55
CA ALA A 667 -4.54 34.60 -17.01
C ALA A 667 -5.76 34.98 -16.14
N ILE A 668 -6.83 34.19 -16.21
CA ILE A 668 -8.01 34.39 -15.37
C ILE A 668 -7.70 34.10 -13.89
N ARG A 669 -8.17 34.99 -13.02
CA ARG A 669 -8.09 34.85 -11.56
C ARG A 669 -9.41 34.30 -11.00
N PRO A 670 -9.38 33.40 -10.00
CA PRO A 670 -10.60 32.92 -9.37
C PRO A 670 -11.26 34.01 -8.50
N ALA A 671 -12.60 34.00 -8.45
CA ALA A 671 -13.36 34.79 -7.49
C ALA A 671 -13.34 34.10 -6.11
N GLU A 672 -12.42 34.53 -5.24
CA GLU A 672 -12.26 33.97 -3.89
C GLU A 672 -13.29 34.52 -2.89
N PHE A 673 -13.68 35.79 -3.03
CA PHE A 673 -14.63 36.47 -2.14
C PHE A 673 -15.84 36.97 -2.92
N ILE A 674 -17.05 36.67 -2.43
CA ILE A 674 -18.30 37.21 -2.96
C ILE A 674 -18.94 38.05 -1.84
N ILE A 675 -19.06 39.36 -2.06
CA ILE A 675 -19.60 40.31 -1.09
C ILE A 675 -21.00 40.73 -1.55
N LEU A 676 -22.04 40.31 -0.81
CA LEU A 676 -23.41 40.72 -1.05
C LEU A 676 -23.72 41.97 -0.22
N ARG A 677 -24.03 43.09 -0.88
CA ARG A 677 -24.40 44.35 -0.24
C ARG A 677 -25.90 44.57 -0.40
N PHE A 678 -26.65 44.39 0.68
CA PHE A 678 -28.08 44.65 0.71
C PHE A 678 -28.33 46.11 1.09
N SER A 679 -29.24 46.78 0.38
CA SER A 679 -29.80 48.08 0.77
C SER A 679 -31.31 47.95 0.85
N HIS A 680 -31.90 48.51 1.90
CA HIS A 680 -33.35 48.59 2.00
C HIS A 680 -33.81 49.77 1.16
N LYS A 681 -34.37 49.49 -0.02
CA LYS A 681 -35.00 50.50 -0.87
C LYS A 681 -36.40 50.80 -0.30
N MET A 682 -36.64 52.04 0.12
CA MET A 682 -37.97 52.47 0.52
C MET A 682 -38.94 52.38 -0.66
N GLN A 683 -40.19 52.02 -0.38
CA GLN A 683 -41.23 51.93 -1.38
C GLN A 683 -41.45 53.32 -2.02
N GLU A 684 -41.23 53.42 -3.33
CA GLU A 684 -41.35 54.68 -4.09
C GLU A 684 -42.79 54.96 -4.56
N SER A 685 -43.73 54.05 -4.28
CA SER A 685 -45.18 54.22 -4.41
C SER A 685 -45.95 53.14 -3.67
#